data_AF-A0A6J8D4B3-F1
#
_entry.id   AF-A0A6J8D4B3-F1
#
_cell.length_a   1.000
_cell.length_b   1.000
_cell.length_c   1.000
_cell.angle_alpha   90.00
_cell.angle_beta   90.00
_cell.angle_gamma   90.00
#
_symmetry.space_group_name_H-M   'P 1'
#
loop_
_entity.id
_entity.type
_entity.pdbx_description
1 polymer ?
#
loop_
_entity_poly.entity_id
_entity_poly.type
_entity_poly.pdbx_seq_one_letter_code
_entity_poly.pdbx_strand_id
1 'polypeptide(L)'
;MESNLNGLLIQTGLENADSVYELCLGSNFSPSEILKRDSNLTLRDCQITGCAQRLWLNQTYDLDGIVATFSSLKDILVPFSYLNILPRGRNSLIPVFNILRKHLKLEVYNKKALQYLRWSQGIQIVGDHGFQFLITLLPKPGPLRLFKNYSRQQIENLQFEFYESFRISLAHKCKALPEQDITRNTFKKNKIIDIRTWHVLPDDREFVLNLLCQTENSLSRDEHFEFIIIAHRFGDRNSNAMKITEYDTANASTTIHAAVTLSSPILNQNLFWSRSGIQDIIGDRGTLYSSLSFRSCCNFQTNLDGRSIDISGDLRQLCTCPETLRFLQMYADLPPHMSSSSIHPVFGCIASCGVLHGNIQKALENKASEYLTSIQENILKLGISNARLEIVCETKKENVLCAESYISKSALSVLLTKYPIIVPIINDLYKENFSFTKSIRMLGTYLLESLRDLYVKNCKMGGFLNVWKCYQYELACEILFKGRPNSAADNNFGINLGPGGCFPSRCSTWEQGFLCLDDATACAFDECSLPPLTFWALNECQKQSIKKIVNFSGVMDGGIIAVGIRSVILLIHDLQTDPSRIAKCDRSLLSDLRTQELPCWAVLAGQITVHNLCGRLCRKKIYKPPFVFWRAIEFIEMLQMKPVDVLEIGFNHFKLNYFPDVRFTDRANNSKMHWPNNGVVRITGYSNENSVLAKASQFSTDVIWFLENEGLVHMSKFREYLSVQENFAFPWMCSILEKLSDYSATNDVLLQVISYLSCIGLLQNRWYVHYCKFSKLHNKIITTIPKIESVLQSREILSRFRLNSIHRLHIFRLHSSLELSIPEPVTKVSTVSSEDDLTDDDNRISTENKDDSDDSSTEEPPKIEHENITKEERRHLPAGLTMKWSSNEIEILDFIISLKIQSEKDAYMRYKATCTSRRIADRSFSAFKSKYHRLMNHKNHLLF
;
A
#
# COMPACT_ATOMS: atom_id res chain seq x y z
N MET A 1 -17.69 -44.34 -38.08
CA MET A 1 -16.34 -44.75 -37.59
C MET A 1 -15.49 -43.54 -37.25
N GLU A 2 -15.41 -42.51 -38.12
CA GLU A 2 -14.65 -41.27 -37.86
C GLU A 2 -15.10 -40.51 -36.59
N SER A 3 -16.40 -40.44 -36.30
CA SER A 3 -16.92 -39.82 -35.06
C SER A 3 -16.44 -40.53 -33.77
N ASN A 4 -16.29 -41.86 -33.81
CA ASN A 4 -15.79 -42.64 -32.69
C ASN A 4 -14.27 -42.53 -32.55
N LEU A 5 -13.54 -42.34 -33.66
CA LEU A 5 -12.10 -42.11 -33.64
C LEU A 5 -11.76 -40.74 -33.05
N ASN A 6 -12.50 -39.69 -33.45
CA ASN A 6 -12.32 -38.34 -32.92
C ASN A 6 -12.65 -38.28 -31.41
N GLY A 7 -13.73 -38.92 -30.96
CA GLY A 7 -14.05 -39.00 -29.54
C GLY A 7 -12.96 -39.72 -28.72
N LEU A 8 -12.31 -40.74 -29.30
CA LEU A 8 -11.21 -41.46 -28.66
C LEU A 8 -9.95 -40.59 -28.56
N LEU A 9 -9.60 -39.83 -29.60
CA LEU A 9 -8.44 -38.93 -29.62
C LEU A 9 -8.56 -37.79 -28.61
N ILE A 10 -9.77 -37.26 -28.43
CA ILE A 10 -10.04 -36.25 -27.40
C ILE A 10 -9.88 -36.89 -26.02
N GLN A 11 -10.46 -38.07 -25.76
CA GLN A 11 -10.35 -38.74 -24.46
C GLN A 11 -8.90 -39.13 -24.10
N THR A 12 -8.07 -39.45 -25.09
CA THR A 12 -6.64 -39.70 -24.86
C THR A 12 -5.84 -38.41 -24.66
N GLY A 13 -6.45 -37.24 -24.86
CA GLY A 13 -5.80 -35.93 -24.72
C GLY A 13 -4.76 -35.63 -25.79
N LEU A 14 -4.73 -36.43 -26.87
CA LEU A 14 -3.76 -36.28 -27.96
C LEU A 14 -4.02 -35.00 -28.76
N GLU A 15 -5.27 -34.76 -29.15
CA GLU A 15 -5.66 -33.55 -29.90
C GLU A 15 -5.34 -32.26 -29.13
N ASN A 16 -5.59 -32.26 -27.82
CA ASN A 16 -5.27 -31.12 -26.96
C ASN A 16 -3.75 -30.92 -26.83
N ALA A 17 -2.97 -32.01 -26.74
CA ALA A 17 -1.52 -31.92 -26.69
C ALA A 17 -0.94 -31.43 -28.02
N ASP A 18 -1.47 -31.88 -29.15
CA ASP A 18 -1.10 -31.38 -30.49
C ASP A 18 -1.41 -29.87 -30.60
N SER A 19 -2.56 -29.42 -30.11
CA SER A 19 -2.92 -27.99 -30.10
C SER A 19 -1.96 -27.14 -29.24
N VAL A 20 -1.55 -27.64 -28.07
CA VAL A 20 -0.54 -26.97 -27.24
C VAL A 20 0.85 -27.05 -27.87
N TYR A 21 1.17 -28.16 -28.53
CA TYR A 21 2.42 -28.33 -29.26
C TYR A 21 2.55 -27.30 -30.39
N GLU A 22 1.53 -27.13 -31.21
CA GLU A 22 1.52 -26.13 -32.29
C GLU A 22 1.79 -24.72 -31.74
N LEU A 23 1.24 -24.41 -30.56
CA LEU A 23 1.48 -23.15 -29.86
C LEU A 23 2.91 -23.02 -29.31
N CYS A 24 3.51 -24.09 -28.81
CA CYS A 24 4.83 -24.05 -28.17
C CYS A 24 6.01 -24.29 -29.11
N LEU A 25 5.83 -25.05 -30.19
CA LEU A 25 6.92 -25.59 -31.01
C LEU A 25 6.66 -25.55 -32.52
N GLY A 26 5.42 -25.34 -32.97
CA GLY A 26 5.05 -25.40 -34.40
C GLY A 26 5.79 -24.43 -35.32
N SER A 27 6.63 -23.51 -34.82
CA SER A 27 7.36 -22.52 -35.65
C SER A 27 8.59 -21.83 -35.02
N ASN A 28 9.29 -22.42 -34.03
CA ASN A 28 10.41 -21.77 -33.30
C ASN A 28 10.03 -20.52 -32.48
N PHE A 29 8.79 -20.40 -31.99
CA PHE A 29 8.42 -19.25 -31.18
C PHE A 29 9.19 -19.20 -29.85
N SER A 30 9.78 -18.04 -29.57
CA SER A 30 10.26 -17.70 -28.24
C SER A 30 9.08 -17.57 -27.25
N PRO A 31 9.28 -17.80 -25.95
CA PRO A 31 8.25 -17.55 -24.92
C PRO A 31 7.61 -16.16 -25.02
N SER A 32 8.37 -15.16 -25.47
CA SER A 32 7.89 -13.79 -25.66
C SER A 32 6.88 -13.64 -26.80
N GLU A 33 7.02 -14.43 -27.88
CA GLU A 33 6.10 -14.44 -29.02
C GLU A 33 4.83 -15.21 -28.67
N ILE A 34 4.94 -16.29 -27.90
CA ILE A 34 3.77 -17.04 -27.39
C ILE A 34 2.85 -16.14 -26.57
N LEU A 35 3.43 -15.27 -25.74
CA LEU A 35 2.70 -14.30 -24.91
C LEU A 35 2.13 -13.11 -25.68
N LYS A 36 2.47 -12.92 -26.96
CA LYS A 36 1.99 -11.81 -27.81
C LYS A 36 1.26 -12.28 -29.06
N ARG A 37 0.81 -13.53 -29.05
CA ARG A 37 0.19 -14.15 -30.23
C ARG A 37 -1.22 -13.62 -30.50
N ASP A 38 -1.59 -13.68 -31.77
CA ASP A 38 -2.95 -13.40 -32.24
C ASP A 38 -3.76 -14.67 -32.53
N SER A 39 -3.15 -15.85 -32.36
CA SER A 39 -3.81 -17.14 -32.60
C SER A 39 -4.54 -17.68 -31.38
N ASN A 40 -5.79 -18.08 -31.59
CA ASN A 40 -6.63 -18.64 -30.55
C ASN A 40 -6.31 -20.12 -30.29
N LEU A 41 -6.05 -20.47 -29.04
CA LEU A 41 -5.94 -21.84 -28.58
C LEU A 41 -7.29 -22.33 -28.04
N THR A 42 -7.85 -23.35 -28.68
CA THR A 42 -9.07 -24.00 -28.17
C THR A 42 -8.74 -25.42 -27.71
N LEU A 43 -8.94 -25.70 -26.42
CA LEU A 43 -8.88 -27.06 -25.89
C LEU A 43 -10.28 -27.68 -25.84
N ARG A 44 -10.36 -28.96 -26.23
CA ARG A 44 -11.57 -29.79 -26.24
C ARG A 44 -11.79 -30.44 -24.89
N ASP A 45 -13.03 -30.37 -24.41
CA ASP A 45 -13.53 -31.14 -23.29
C ASP A 45 -14.17 -32.45 -23.75
N CYS A 46 -14.33 -33.39 -22.82
CA CYS A 46 -14.85 -34.72 -23.13
C CYS A 46 -15.66 -35.33 -22.00
N GLN A 47 -16.61 -36.16 -22.39
CA GLN A 47 -17.22 -37.16 -21.51
C GLN A 47 -16.28 -38.36 -21.42
N ILE A 48 -16.21 -38.98 -20.25
CA ILE A 48 -15.42 -40.19 -20.03
C ILE A 48 -16.37 -41.37 -19.90
N THR A 49 -16.36 -42.26 -20.89
CA THR A 49 -17.20 -43.46 -20.90
C THR A 49 -16.91 -44.37 -19.71
N GLY A 50 -17.90 -45.14 -19.26
CA GLY A 50 -17.70 -46.08 -18.14
C GLY A 50 -16.57 -47.10 -18.37
N CYS A 51 -16.28 -47.47 -19.62
CA CYS A 51 -15.13 -48.32 -19.96
C CYS A 51 -13.80 -47.57 -19.76
N ALA A 52 -13.70 -46.35 -20.31
CA ALA A 52 -12.54 -45.48 -20.14
C ALA A 52 -12.26 -45.14 -18.67
N GLN A 53 -13.30 -44.90 -17.86
CA GLN A 53 -13.14 -44.66 -16.43
C GLN A 53 -12.45 -45.83 -15.72
N ARG A 54 -12.81 -47.08 -16.04
CA ARG A 54 -12.21 -48.29 -15.42
C ARG A 54 -10.79 -48.55 -15.91
N LEU A 55 -10.50 -48.23 -17.17
CA LEU A 55 -9.23 -48.55 -17.81
C LEU A 55 -8.17 -47.46 -17.59
N TRP A 56 -8.56 -46.19 -17.53
CA TRP A 56 -7.61 -45.07 -17.62
C TRP A 56 -7.61 -44.16 -16.40
N LEU A 57 -8.68 -44.11 -15.60
CA LEU A 57 -8.76 -43.25 -14.42
C LEU A 57 -8.50 -44.03 -13.14
N ASN A 58 -7.66 -43.45 -12.28
CA ASN A 58 -7.52 -43.84 -10.89
C ASN A 58 -8.17 -42.78 -9.99
N GLN A 59 -8.90 -43.24 -8.97
CA GLN A 59 -9.59 -42.39 -8.00
C GLN A 59 -8.97 -42.62 -6.63
N THR A 60 -8.39 -41.58 -6.06
CA THR A 60 -7.83 -41.62 -4.70
C THR A 60 -8.63 -40.70 -3.80
N TYR A 61 -9.01 -41.19 -2.63
CA TYR A 61 -9.85 -40.46 -1.68
C TYR A 61 -9.05 -40.13 -0.43
N ASP A 62 -9.24 -38.92 0.10
CA ASP A 62 -8.55 -38.46 1.30
C ASP A 62 -9.36 -37.46 2.12
N LEU A 63 -9.07 -37.41 3.41
CA LEU A 63 -9.56 -36.39 4.35
C LEU A 63 -8.50 -35.30 4.49
N ASP A 64 -8.84 -34.08 4.06
CA ASP A 64 -7.90 -32.94 4.09
C ASP A 64 -8.08 -32.06 5.34
N GLY A 65 -9.21 -32.19 6.03
CA GLY A 65 -9.47 -31.40 7.22
C GLY A 65 -10.75 -31.77 7.94
N ILE A 66 -10.78 -31.46 9.23
CA ILE A 66 -11.91 -31.71 10.12
C ILE A 66 -12.10 -30.47 11.00
N VAL A 67 -13.34 -30.04 11.14
CA VAL A 67 -13.74 -29.00 12.08
C VAL A 67 -14.95 -29.50 12.87
N ALA A 68 -14.82 -29.52 14.19
CA ALA A 68 -15.89 -29.81 15.12
C ALA A 68 -16.20 -28.57 15.95
N THR A 69 -17.49 -28.36 16.21
CA THR A 69 -17.99 -27.31 17.09
C THR A 69 -18.83 -27.93 18.20
N PHE A 70 -18.64 -27.47 19.43
CA PHE A 70 -19.38 -27.97 20.59
C PHE A 70 -19.53 -26.90 21.67
N SER A 71 -20.48 -27.13 22.57
CA SER A 71 -20.94 -26.14 23.56
C SER A 71 -20.28 -26.27 24.94
N SER A 72 -19.55 -27.35 25.22
CA SER A 72 -19.00 -27.62 26.55
C SER A 72 -17.52 -28.02 26.50
N LEU A 73 -16.69 -27.44 27.38
CA LEU A 73 -15.26 -27.78 27.46
C LEU A 73 -15.02 -29.20 27.98
N LYS A 74 -16.02 -29.85 28.58
CA LYS A 74 -15.94 -31.26 28.99
C LYS A 74 -15.87 -32.22 27.80
N ASP A 75 -16.34 -31.79 26.63
CA ASP A 75 -16.34 -32.62 25.43
C ASP A 75 -14.93 -32.74 24.81
N ILE A 76 -13.93 -32.04 25.38
CA ILE A 76 -12.51 -32.19 25.05
C ILE A 76 -11.96 -33.43 25.76
N LEU A 77 -11.67 -34.48 24.98
CA LEU A 77 -11.15 -35.75 25.49
C LEU A 77 -9.64 -35.90 25.25
N VAL A 78 -9.04 -35.02 24.44
CA VAL A 78 -7.62 -35.06 24.12
C VAL A 78 -6.77 -34.97 25.40
N PRO A 79 -5.73 -35.80 25.55
CA PRO A 79 -4.78 -35.61 26.63
C PRO A 79 -4.05 -34.27 26.45
N PHE A 80 -3.92 -33.47 27.52
CA PHE A 80 -3.09 -32.28 27.50
C PHE A 80 -2.37 -32.04 28.82
N SER A 81 -1.14 -31.54 28.73
CA SER A 81 -0.34 -31.17 29.91
C SER A 81 -0.36 -29.66 30.15
N TYR A 82 -0.69 -28.87 29.13
CA TYR A 82 -0.73 -27.42 29.20
C TYR A 82 -2.06 -26.90 28.70
N LEU A 83 -2.65 -26.00 29.48
CA LEU A 83 -3.87 -25.29 29.16
C LEU A 83 -3.56 -23.79 29.11
N ASN A 84 -3.76 -23.18 27.95
CA ASN A 84 -3.61 -21.74 27.73
C ASN A 84 -4.98 -21.08 27.91
N ILE A 85 -5.12 -20.20 28.89
CA ILE A 85 -6.42 -19.62 29.26
C ILE A 85 -6.48 -18.12 28.89
N LEU A 86 -5.47 -17.61 28.18
CA LEU A 86 -5.33 -16.18 27.88
C LEU A 86 -4.71 -15.87 26.53
N PRO A 87 -5.11 -14.73 25.92
CA PRO A 87 -4.22 -14.00 25.04
C PRO A 87 -3.12 -13.29 25.86
N ARG A 88 -1.86 -13.31 25.39
CA ARG A 88 -0.76 -12.49 25.92
C ARG A 88 -0.89 -10.98 25.58
N GLY A 89 -1.96 -10.61 24.86
CA GLY A 89 -2.30 -9.29 24.34
C GLY A 89 -3.20 -9.40 23.11
N ARG A 90 -3.69 -8.29 22.55
CA ARG A 90 -4.57 -8.30 21.35
C ARG A 90 -3.96 -9.10 20.18
N ASN A 91 -2.65 -9.05 20.01
CA ASN A 91 -1.90 -9.73 18.95
C ASN A 91 -1.89 -11.27 19.06
N SER A 92 -2.40 -11.84 20.15
CA SER A 92 -2.49 -13.29 20.35
C SER A 92 -3.88 -13.87 20.11
N LEU A 93 -4.82 -13.01 19.71
CA LEU A 93 -6.11 -13.44 19.18
C LEU A 93 -5.93 -14.02 17.77
N ILE A 94 -6.64 -15.11 17.48
CA ILE A 94 -6.54 -15.84 16.22
C ILE A 94 -7.83 -15.62 15.42
N PRO A 95 -7.75 -15.15 14.16
CA PRO A 95 -8.94 -15.01 13.31
C PRO A 95 -9.57 -16.38 13.03
N VAL A 96 -10.84 -16.56 13.40
CA VAL A 96 -11.51 -17.88 13.26
C VAL A 96 -12.33 -18.01 11.98
N PHE A 97 -12.60 -16.92 11.26
CA PHE A 97 -13.43 -16.97 10.05
C PHE A 97 -12.85 -17.90 8.97
N ASN A 98 -11.54 -17.85 8.74
CA ASN A 98 -10.89 -18.69 7.72
C ASN A 98 -10.96 -20.19 8.05
N ILE A 99 -11.05 -20.53 9.35
CA ILE A 99 -11.25 -21.89 9.83
C ILE A 99 -12.71 -22.32 9.64
N LEU A 100 -13.67 -21.44 9.93
CA LEU A 100 -15.09 -21.81 10.04
C LEU A 100 -15.93 -21.58 8.78
N ARG A 101 -15.49 -20.72 7.86
CA ARG A 101 -16.33 -20.23 6.73
C ARG A 101 -16.90 -21.33 5.84
N LYS A 102 -16.21 -22.47 5.69
CA LYS A 102 -16.68 -23.62 4.90
C LYS A 102 -17.56 -24.60 5.71
N HIS A 103 -17.62 -24.45 7.03
CA HIS A 103 -18.15 -25.43 7.97
C HIS A 103 -19.47 -25.00 8.61
N LEU A 104 -19.70 -23.70 8.73
CA LEU A 104 -20.95 -23.14 9.26
C LEU A 104 -22.03 -23.04 8.18
N LYS A 105 -23.29 -23.14 8.59
CA LYS A 105 -24.44 -22.78 7.74
C LYS A 105 -24.50 -21.25 7.56
N LEU A 106 -23.76 -20.69 6.61
CA LEU A 106 -23.71 -19.23 6.48
C LEU A 106 -25.07 -18.58 6.16
N GLU A 107 -26.01 -19.33 5.58
CA GLU A 107 -27.37 -18.89 5.24
C GLU A 107 -28.25 -18.49 6.43
N VAL A 108 -27.90 -18.92 7.65
CA VAL A 108 -28.65 -18.51 8.86
C VAL A 108 -28.21 -17.16 9.40
N TYR A 109 -27.17 -16.56 8.82
CA TYR A 109 -26.62 -15.27 9.25
C TYR A 109 -27.07 -14.17 8.29
N ASN A 110 -27.63 -13.09 8.84
CA ASN A 110 -27.87 -11.90 8.03
C ASN A 110 -26.55 -11.16 7.71
N LYS A 111 -26.62 -10.16 6.83
CA LYS A 111 -25.44 -9.41 6.35
C LYS A 111 -24.55 -8.85 7.47
N LYS A 112 -25.13 -8.34 8.56
CA LYS A 112 -24.38 -7.81 9.70
C LYS A 112 -23.73 -8.93 10.51
N ALA A 113 -24.47 -10.00 10.78
CA ALA A 113 -23.96 -11.16 11.49
C ALA A 113 -22.78 -11.79 10.73
N LEU A 114 -22.86 -11.91 9.41
CA LEU A 114 -21.75 -12.37 8.57
C LEU A 114 -20.53 -11.46 8.67
N GLN A 115 -20.74 -10.14 8.72
CA GLN A 115 -19.65 -9.17 8.91
C GLN A 115 -18.98 -9.36 10.27
N TYR A 116 -19.75 -9.58 11.34
CA TYR A 116 -19.18 -9.86 12.66
C TYR A 116 -18.49 -11.21 12.73
N LEU A 117 -19.02 -12.22 12.03
CA LEU A 117 -18.39 -13.53 11.91
C LEU A 117 -17.03 -13.44 11.20
N ARG A 118 -16.89 -12.56 10.19
CA ARG A 118 -15.59 -12.28 9.54
C ARG A 118 -14.58 -11.65 10.49
N TRP A 119 -15.04 -10.87 11.46
CA TRP A 119 -14.20 -10.20 12.45
C TRP A 119 -13.95 -11.03 13.70
N SER A 120 -14.67 -12.14 13.88
CA SER A 120 -14.53 -12.99 15.05
C SER A 120 -13.11 -13.54 15.21
N GLN A 121 -12.65 -13.44 16.46
CA GLN A 121 -11.38 -13.94 16.92
C GLN A 121 -11.58 -15.00 18.00
N GLY A 122 -10.60 -15.87 18.16
CA GLY A 122 -10.56 -16.90 19.20
C GLY A 122 -9.23 -16.95 19.92
N ILE A 123 -9.18 -17.76 20.98
CA ILE A 123 -7.97 -18.08 21.73
C ILE A 123 -7.76 -19.59 21.66
N GLN A 124 -6.55 -20.02 21.31
CA GLN A 124 -6.17 -21.42 21.39
C GLN A 124 -5.97 -21.83 22.85
N ILE A 125 -6.70 -22.84 23.30
CA ILE A 125 -6.64 -23.36 24.66
C ILE A 125 -5.72 -24.56 24.82
N VAL A 126 -5.77 -25.49 23.87
CA VAL A 126 -5.03 -26.76 23.89
C VAL A 126 -4.69 -27.13 22.45
N GLY A 127 -3.59 -27.84 22.24
CA GLY A 127 -3.36 -28.56 21.00
C GLY A 127 -2.55 -29.83 21.26
N ASP A 128 -3.00 -30.95 20.68
CA ASP A 128 -2.28 -32.22 20.69
C ASP A 128 -2.75 -33.09 19.51
N HIS A 129 -1.92 -34.06 19.10
CA HIS A 129 -2.20 -34.99 17.99
C HIS A 129 -2.68 -34.33 16.68
N GLY A 130 -2.24 -33.09 16.43
CA GLY A 130 -2.62 -32.30 15.25
C GLY A 130 -3.95 -31.55 15.38
N PHE A 131 -4.74 -31.78 16.44
CA PHE A 131 -5.93 -30.99 16.72
C PHE A 131 -5.58 -29.72 17.50
N GLN A 132 -6.16 -28.60 17.08
CA GLN A 132 -6.14 -27.34 17.80
C GLN A 132 -7.54 -27.03 18.33
N PHE A 133 -7.62 -26.73 19.62
CA PHE A 133 -8.85 -26.36 20.30
C PHE A 133 -8.85 -24.85 20.57
N LEU A 134 -9.88 -24.17 20.11
CA LEU A 134 -10.07 -22.74 20.30
C LEU A 134 -11.39 -22.46 21.01
N ILE A 135 -11.37 -21.44 21.86
CA ILE A 135 -12.59 -20.80 22.35
C ILE A 135 -12.82 -19.57 21.49
N THR A 136 -14.06 -19.36 21.05
CA THR A 136 -14.45 -18.14 20.34
C THR A 136 -15.84 -17.65 20.74
N LEU A 137 -16.10 -16.38 20.45
CA LEU A 137 -17.44 -15.82 20.43
C LEU A 137 -17.89 -15.62 18.98
N LEU A 138 -18.93 -16.35 18.59
CA LEU A 138 -19.56 -16.18 17.29
C LEU A 138 -20.85 -15.37 17.42
N PRO A 139 -21.23 -14.58 16.41
CA PRO A 139 -22.56 -13.98 16.39
C PRO A 139 -23.61 -15.09 16.38
N LYS A 140 -24.69 -14.95 17.15
CA LYS A 140 -25.77 -15.94 17.17
C LYS A 140 -26.49 -15.96 15.83
N PRO A 141 -26.83 -17.16 15.30
CA PRO A 141 -27.58 -17.28 14.05
C PRO A 141 -29.01 -16.72 14.20
N GLY A 142 -29.58 -16.25 13.08
CA GLY A 142 -30.94 -15.72 13.05
C GLY A 142 -31.13 -14.68 11.94
N PRO A 143 -31.89 -14.97 10.86
CA PRO A 143 -32.04 -14.05 9.73
C PRO A 143 -32.69 -12.70 10.13
N LEU A 144 -33.57 -12.70 11.13
CA LEU A 144 -34.26 -11.52 11.65
C LEU A 144 -33.59 -10.85 12.85
N ARG A 145 -32.43 -11.35 13.31
CA ARG A 145 -31.79 -10.83 14.52
C ARG A 145 -31.20 -9.45 14.25
N LEU A 146 -31.69 -8.45 14.98
CA LEU A 146 -31.13 -7.09 14.91
C LEU A 146 -29.82 -7.04 15.70
N PHE A 147 -28.73 -6.78 15.00
CA PHE A 147 -27.42 -6.52 15.61
C PHE A 147 -27.20 -5.02 15.80
N LYS A 148 -26.69 -4.63 16.97
CA LYS A 148 -26.10 -3.30 17.23
C LYS A 148 -25.04 -3.00 16.18
N ASN A 149 -24.81 -1.72 15.86
CA ASN A 149 -23.76 -1.31 14.92
C ASN A 149 -22.41 -1.20 15.64
N TYR A 150 -21.60 -2.24 15.53
CA TYR A 150 -20.23 -2.26 16.04
C TYR A 150 -19.24 -2.07 14.89
N SER A 151 -18.17 -1.32 15.13
CA SER A 151 -16.98 -1.35 14.27
C SER A 151 -16.17 -2.63 14.52
N ARG A 152 -15.25 -2.96 13.61
CA ARG A 152 -14.33 -4.10 13.77
C ARG A 152 -13.57 -4.04 15.10
N GLN A 153 -12.97 -2.89 15.42
CA GLN A 153 -12.23 -2.68 16.67
C GLN A 153 -13.12 -2.83 17.91
N GLN A 154 -14.40 -2.45 17.83
CA GLN A 154 -15.36 -2.67 18.91
C GLN A 154 -15.66 -4.16 19.12
N ILE A 155 -15.82 -4.94 18.05
CA ILE A 155 -16.00 -6.40 18.16
C ILE A 155 -14.76 -7.06 18.77
N GLU A 156 -13.57 -6.69 18.30
CA GLU A 156 -12.31 -7.22 18.83
C GLU A 156 -12.14 -6.86 20.32
N ASN A 157 -12.50 -5.64 20.73
CA ASN A 157 -12.51 -5.22 22.13
C ASN A 157 -13.52 -6.00 22.97
N LEU A 158 -14.76 -6.17 22.49
CA LEU A 158 -15.79 -6.95 23.19
C LEU A 158 -15.35 -8.40 23.41
N GLN A 159 -14.73 -9.02 22.40
CA GLN A 159 -14.22 -10.38 22.51
C GLN A 159 -13.05 -10.46 23.51
N PHE A 160 -12.11 -9.53 23.43
CA PHE A 160 -11.01 -9.44 24.38
C PHE A 160 -11.49 -9.26 25.84
N GLU A 161 -12.43 -8.33 26.07
CA GLU A 161 -13.04 -8.09 27.38
C GLU A 161 -13.77 -9.31 27.93
N PHE A 162 -14.45 -10.06 27.06
CA PHE A 162 -15.09 -11.32 27.45
C PHE A 162 -14.05 -12.36 27.90
N TYR A 163 -12.95 -12.53 27.18
CA TYR A 163 -11.90 -13.47 27.54
C TYR A 163 -11.18 -13.09 28.84
N GLU A 164 -10.95 -11.79 29.08
CA GLU A 164 -10.43 -11.32 30.38
C GLU A 164 -11.42 -11.58 31.52
N SER A 165 -12.72 -11.34 31.28
CA SER A 165 -13.77 -11.62 32.26
C SER A 165 -13.86 -13.11 32.59
N PHE A 166 -13.72 -13.97 31.57
CA PHE A 166 -13.64 -15.43 31.72
C PHE A 166 -12.50 -15.82 32.65
N ARG A 167 -11.31 -15.27 32.45
CA ARG A 167 -10.16 -15.52 33.33
C ARG A 167 -10.38 -15.03 34.75
N ILE A 168 -10.86 -13.81 34.94
CA ILE A 168 -11.06 -13.24 36.27
C ILE A 168 -12.06 -14.10 37.06
N SER A 169 -13.15 -14.51 36.41
CA SER A 169 -14.13 -15.43 37.01
C SER A 169 -13.51 -16.79 37.36
N LEU A 170 -12.68 -17.34 36.47
CA LEU A 170 -11.96 -18.59 36.76
C LEU A 170 -11.07 -18.43 37.99
N ALA A 171 -10.28 -17.36 38.07
CA ALA A 171 -9.40 -17.08 39.21
C ALA A 171 -10.17 -16.93 40.52
N HIS A 172 -11.35 -16.30 40.49
CA HIS A 172 -12.24 -16.23 41.64
C HIS A 172 -12.75 -17.60 42.06
N LYS A 173 -13.19 -18.43 41.11
CA LYS A 173 -13.62 -19.81 41.38
C LYS A 173 -12.49 -20.66 41.96
N CYS A 174 -11.27 -20.53 41.46
CA CYS A 174 -10.12 -21.27 41.97
C CYS A 174 -9.75 -20.85 43.41
N LYS A 175 -9.87 -19.56 43.74
CA LYS A 175 -9.69 -19.05 45.11
C LYS A 175 -10.79 -19.53 46.07
N ALA A 176 -11.99 -19.77 45.56
CA ALA A 176 -13.14 -20.23 46.33
C ALA A 176 -13.23 -21.77 46.45
N LEU A 177 -12.24 -22.51 45.92
CA LEU A 177 -12.21 -23.96 46.05
C LEU A 177 -12.01 -24.38 47.52
N PRO A 178 -12.62 -25.50 47.96
CA PRO A 178 -12.32 -26.11 49.25
C PRO A 178 -10.83 -26.41 49.42
N GLU A 179 -10.31 -26.40 50.65
CA GLU A 179 -8.89 -26.69 50.93
C GLU A 179 -8.43 -28.03 50.33
N GLN A 180 -9.28 -29.06 50.39
CA GLN A 180 -9.02 -30.37 49.79
C GLN A 180 -8.74 -30.27 48.29
N ASP A 181 -9.50 -29.46 47.56
CA ASP A 181 -9.35 -29.29 46.11
C ASP A 181 -8.14 -28.41 45.75
N ILE A 182 -7.84 -27.39 46.56
CA ILE A 182 -6.64 -26.54 46.39
C ILE A 182 -5.35 -27.35 46.58
N THR A 183 -5.39 -28.39 47.41
CA THR A 183 -4.22 -29.26 47.64
C THR A 183 -3.95 -30.27 46.51
N ARG A 184 -4.79 -30.34 45.48
CA ARG A 184 -4.52 -31.13 44.26
C ARG A 184 -3.19 -30.72 43.63
N ASN A 185 -2.50 -31.69 43.06
CA ASN A 185 -1.13 -31.50 42.57
C ASN A 185 -1.05 -30.48 41.42
N THR A 186 -2.09 -30.37 40.58
CA THR A 186 -2.18 -29.33 39.55
C THR A 186 -2.17 -27.93 40.15
N PHE A 187 -2.95 -27.68 41.20
CA PHE A 187 -3.07 -26.35 41.82
C PHE A 187 -1.82 -25.98 42.61
N LYS A 188 -1.15 -26.96 43.26
CA LYS A 188 0.16 -26.74 43.92
C LYS A 188 1.26 -26.27 42.96
N LYS A 189 1.26 -26.78 41.73
CA LYS A 189 2.28 -26.46 40.72
C LYS A 189 2.01 -25.14 39.99
N ASN A 190 0.78 -24.64 40.02
CA ASN A 190 0.37 -23.48 39.23
C ASN A 190 0.03 -22.28 40.10
N LYS A 191 0.15 -21.09 39.52
CA LYS A 191 -0.36 -19.87 40.15
C LYS A 191 -1.88 -19.85 40.03
N ILE A 192 -2.56 -19.77 41.18
CA ILE A 192 -4.03 -19.71 41.27
C ILE A 192 -4.55 -18.28 40.99
N ILE A 193 -3.72 -17.26 41.25
CA ILE A 193 -4.09 -15.85 41.07
C ILE A 193 -3.87 -15.38 39.62
N ASP A 194 -2.79 -15.83 38.98
CA ASP A 194 -2.42 -15.45 37.61
C ASP A 194 -2.56 -16.65 36.67
N ILE A 195 -3.79 -16.88 36.22
CA ILE A 195 -4.16 -18.03 35.38
C ILE A 195 -3.98 -17.68 33.90
N ARG A 196 -2.73 -17.76 33.42
CA ARG A 196 -2.41 -17.57 31.99
C ARG A 196 -2.18 -18.89 31.27
N THR A 197 -1.35 -19.71 31.89
CA THR A 197 -0.95 -21.03 31.41
C THR A 197 -0.89 -21.95 32.60
N TRP A 198 -1.56 -23.09 32.52
CA TRP A 198 -1.58 -24.07 33.59
C TRP A 198 -0.99 -25.39 33.13
N HIS A 199 -0.09 -25.93 33.94
CA HIS A 199 0.38 -27.29 33.82
C HIS A 199 -0.61 -28.24 34.49
N VAL A 200 -1.49 -28.86 33.71
CA VAL A 200 -2.57 -29.72 34.21
C VAL A 200 -2.09 -31.17 34.25
N LEU A 201 -2.16 -31.79 35.44
CA LEU A 201 -1.78 -33.19 35.60
C LEU A 201 -2.92 -34.12 35.15
N PRO A 202 -2.60 -35.32 34.63
CA PRO A 202 -3.59 -36.24 34.08
C PRO A 202 -4.80 -36.50 35.01
N ASP A 203 -4.53 -36.76 36.30
CA ASP A 203 -5.55 -37.10 37.29
C ASP A 203 -6.52 -35.95 37.62
N ASP A 204 -6.10 -34.70 37.35
CA ASP A 204 -6.88 -33.49 37.66
C ASP A 204 -7.57 -32.90 36.41
N ARG A 205 -7.40 -33.49 35.22
CA ARG A 205 -7.90 -32.92 33.95
C ARG A 205 -9.41 -32.71 33.94
N GLU A 206 -10.15 -33.74 34.29
CA GLU A 206 -11.62 -33.69 34.30
C GLU A 206 -12.11 -32.61 35.29
N PHE A 207 -11.47 -32.52 36.46
CA PHE A 207 -11.77 -31.50 37.45
C PHE A 207 -11.52 -30.08 36.90
N VAL A 208 -10.39 -29.85 36.22
CA VAL A 208 -10.07 -28.56 35.61
C VAL A 208 -11.06 -28.21 34.49
N LEU A 209 -11.39 -29.15 33.60
CA LEU A 209 -12.38 -28.92 32.53
C LEU A 209 -13.77 -28.62 33.11
N ASN A 210 -14.17 -29.30 34.19
CA ASN A 210 -15.40 -29.03 34.93
C ASN A 210 -15.41 -27.61 35.49
N LEU A 211 -14.30 -27.15 36.07
CA LEU A 211 -14.16 -25.81 36.62
C LEU A 211 -14.27 -24.72 35.54
N LEU A 212 -13.67 -24.96 34.36
CA LEU A 212 -13.81 -24.06 33.21
C LEU A 212 -15.25 -23.98 32.71
N CYS A 213 -15.96 -25.11 32.65
CA CYS A 213 -17.38 -25.12 32.28
C CYS A 213 -18.24 -24.36 33.29
N GLN A 214 -17.97 -24.51 34.59
CA GLN A 214 -18.66 -23.72 35.61
C GLN A 214 -18.36 -22.23 35.50
N THR A 215 -17.17 -21.88 35.01
CA THR A 215 -16.76 -20.49 34.74
C THR A 215 -17.53 -19.93 33.56
N GLU A 216 -17.58 -20.66 32.44
CA GLU A 216 -18.36 -20.31 31.25
C GLU A 216 -19.83 -20.01 31.60
N ASN A 217 -20.48 -20.91 32.34
CA ASN A 217 -21.86 -20.75 32.77
C ASN A 217 -22.11 -19.56 33.72
N SER A 218 -21.07 -19.04 34.37
CA SER A 218 -21.19 -17.90 35.31
C SER A 218 -21.06 -16.52 34.67
N LEU A 219 -20.68 -16.46 33.39
CA LEU A 219 -20.46 -15.20 32.68
C LEU A 219 -21.76 -14.68 32.07
N SER A 220 -21.98 -13.37 32.17
CA SER A 220 -23.05 -12.70 31.44
C SER A 220 -22.82 -12.82 29.94
N ARG A 221 -23.73 -13.49 29.23
CA ARG A 221 -23.65 -13.63 27.78
C ARG A 221 -24.22 -12.37 27.13
N ASP A 222 -23.47 -11.79 26.18
CA ASP A 222 -24.03 -10.76 25.30
C ASP A 222 -25.22 -11.34 24.54
N GLU A 223 -26.24 -10.51 24.31
CA GLU A 223 -27.44 -10.94 23.63
C GLU A 223 -27.12 -11.43 22.20
N HIS A 224 -26.14 -10.82 21.52
CA HIS A 224 -25.83 -11.06 20.11
C HIS A 224 -24.78 -12.16 19.86
N PHE A 225 -24.00 -12.57 20.87
CA PHE A 225 -22.89 -13.54 20.70
C PHE A 225 -23.10 -14.81 21.52
N GLU A 226 -22.55 -15.91 21.02
CA GLU A 226 -22.52 -17.22 21.67
C GLU A 226 -21.09 -17.74 21.83
N PHE A 227 -20.86 -18.42 22.96
CA PHE A 227 -19.62 -19.10 23.27
C PHE A 227 -19.57 -20.43 22.53
N ILE A 228 -18.53 -20.65 21.73
CA ILE A 228 -18.34 -21.87 20.96
C ILE A 228 -16.90 -22.34 21.14
N ILE A 229 -16.75 -23.66 21.26
CA ILE A 229 -15.45 -24.32 21.21
C ILE A 229 -15.29 -24.94 19.83
N ILE A 230 -14.14 -24.70 19.22
CA ILE A 230 -13.78 -25.21 17.91
C ILE A 230 -12.64 -26.20 18.11
N ALA A 231 -12.76 -27.40 17.58
CA ALA A 231 -11.63 -28.28 17.34
C ALA A 231 -11.39 -28.34 15.84
N HIS A 232 -10.16 -28.10 15.39
CA HIS A 232 -9.83 -28.26 13.98
C HIS A 232 -8.48 -28.91 13.74
N ARG A 233 -8.37 -29.53 12.58
CA ARG A 233 -7.16 -30.16 12.05
C ARG A 233 -7.21 -30.08 10.52
N PHE A 234 -6.16 -29.60 9.87
CA PHE A 234 -6.08 -29.41 8.41
C PHE A 234 -4.74 -29.89 7.87
N GLY A 235 -4.71 -30.30 6.60
CA GLY A 235 -3.48 -30.51 5.81
C GLY A 235 -2.84 -31.90 5.95
N ASP A 236 -3.55 -32.89 6.50
CA ASP A 236 -3.02 -34.25 6.62
C ASP A 236 -3.10 -35.06 5.31
N ARG A 237 -4.01 -34.70 4.37
CA ARG A 237 -4.39 -35.49 3.18
C ARG A 237 -4.40 -37.00 3.48
N ASN A 238 -5.15 -37.39 4.50
CA ASN A 238 -5.13 -38.76 5.01
C ASN A 238 -6.04 -39.67 4.19
N SER A 239 -5.46 -40.65 3.48
CA SER A 239 -6.21 -41.65 2.71
C SER A 239 -6.80 -42.76 3.58
N ASN A 240 -6.32 -42.92 4.82
CA ASN A 240 -6.78 -43.97 5.72
C ASN A 240 -7.97 -43.50 6.56
N ALA A 241 -8.75 -44.46 7.05
CA ALA A 241 -9.83 -44.17 7.98
C ALA A 241 -9.28 -43.49 9.25
N MET A 242 -9.82 -42.33 9.57
CA MET A 242 -9.44 -41.55 10.73
C MET A 242 -10.38 -41.85 11.90
N LYS A 243 -9.83 -42.35 13.00
CA LYS A 243 -10.57 -42.55 14.24
C LYS A 243 -10.49 -41.29 15.10
N ILE A 244 -11.62 -40.65 15.36
CA ILE A 244 -11.72 -39.53 16.30
C ILE A 244 -11.77 -40.09 17.72
N THR A 245 -10.84 -39.65 18.56
CA THR A 245 -10.80 -39.95 20.00
C THR A 245 -10.57 -38.71 20.85
N GLU A 246 -10.30 -37.57 20.22
CA GLU A 246 -9.91 -36.32 20.84
C GLU A 246 -11.10 -35.52 21.40
N TYR A 247 -12.32 -35.84 20.96
CA TYR A 247 -13.56 -35.23 21.46
C TYR A 247 -14.75 -36.19 21.32
N ASP A 248 -15.82 -35.89 22.06
CA ASP A 248 -17.08 -36.63 21.97
C ASP A 248 -17.86 -36.23 20.71
N THR A 249 -17.88 -37.13 19.72
CA THR A 249 -18.61 -36.91 18.45
C THR A 249 -20.13 -36.90 18.63
N ALA A 250 -20.67 -37.44 19.72
CA ALA A 250 -22.10 -37.45 19.98
C ALA A 250 -22.63 -36.04 20.31
N ASN A 251 -21.80 -35.23 20.99
CA ASN A 251 -22.13 -33.88 21.44
C ASN A 251 -21.57 -32.78 20.53
N ALA A 252 -20.75 -33.12 19.54
CA ALA A 252 -20.17 -32.17 18.59
C ALA A 252 -20.87 -32.17 17.22
N SER A 253 -21.05 -30.99 16.63
CA SER A 253 -21.33 -30.88 15.19
C SER A 253 -20.00 -30.90 14.44
N THR A 254 -19.76 -31.99 13.71
CA THR A 254 -18.51 -32.26 13.02
C THR A 254 -18.71 -32.14 11.52
N THR A 255 -17.80 -31.43 10.88
CA THR A 255 -17.76 -31.26 9.43
C THR A 255 -16.37 -31.61 8.91
N ILE A 256 -16.31 -32.18 7.72
CA ILE A 256 -15.06 -32.72 7.16
C ILE A 256 -14.84 -32.20 5.75
N HIS A 257 -13.58 -32.11 5.35
CA HIS A 257 -13.17 -31.99 3.95
C HIS A 257 -12.92 -33.39 3.42
N ALA A 258 -13.89 -33.92 2.68
CA ALA A 258 -13.69 -35.15 1.92
C ALA A 258 -13.32 -34.77 0.48
N ALA A 259 -12.26 -35.38 -0.04
CA ALA A 259 -11.81 -35.14 -1.39
C ALA A 259 -11.63 -36.43 -2.19
N VAL A 260 -11.77 -36.29 -3.50
CA VAL A 260 -11.40 -37.30 -4.50
C VAL A 260 -10.51 -36.66 -5.55
N THR A 261 -9.42 -37.33 -5.87
CA THR A 261 -8.49 -36.93 -6.93
C THR A 261 -8.60 -37.92 -8.08
N LEU A 262 -8.91 -37.41 -9.27
CA LEU A 262 -8.90 -38.14 -10.53
C LEU A 262 -7.53 -38.00 -11.18
N SER A 263 -6.88 -39.11 -11.45
CA SER A 263 -5.58 -39.17 -12.12
C SER A 263 -5.62 -40.18 -13.27
N SER A 264 -4.76 -40.03 -14.28
CA SER A 264 -4.61 -41.02 -15.35
C SER A 264 -3.16 -41.52 -15.46
N PRO A 265 -2.74 -42.44 -14.58
CA PRO A 265 -1.36 -42.92 -14.55
C PRO A 265 -0.98 -43.74 -15.80
N ILE A 266 -1.95 -44.43 -16.40
CA ILE A 266 -1.71 -45.31 -17.57
C ILE A 266 -1.42 -44.49 -18.83
N LEU A 267 -2.12 -43.38 -19.04
CA LEU A 267 -1.95 -42.52 -20.20
C LEU A 267 -1.02 -41.32 -19.92
N ASN A 268 -0.57 -41.16 -18.68
CA ASN A 268 0.27 -40.05 -18.24
C ASN A 268 -0.34 -38.68 -18.62
N GLN A 269 -1.62 -38.48 -18.33
CA GLN A 269 -2.36 -37.26 -18.72
C GLN A 269 -2.42 -36.23 -17.60
N ASN A 270 -2.39 -34.96 -18.00
CA ASN A 270 -2.90 -33.86 -17.19
C ASN A 270 -4.43 -33.82 -17.34
N LEU A 271 -5.13 -33.77 -16.21
CA LEU A 271 -6.59 -33.69 -16.15
C LEU A 271 -7.01 -32.36 -15.53
N PHE A 272 -7.75 -31.56 -16.30
CA PHE A 272 -8.35 -30.32 -15.84
C PHE A 272 -9.87 -30.41 -15.88
N TRP A 273 -10.54 -29.58 -15.08
CA TRP A 273 -11.99 -29.43 -15.17
C TRP A 273 -12.37 -28.50 -16.33
N SER A 274 -13.34 -28.91 -17.14
CA SER A 274 -13.87 -28.11 -18.25
C SER A 274 -14.68 -26.93 -17.74
N ARG A 275 -14.38 -25.74 -18.24
CA ARG A 275 -15.16 -24.53 -17.97
C ARG A 275 -16.58 -24.63 -18.53
N SER A 276 -16.73 -24.99 -19.81
CA SER A 276 -18.04 -25.17 -20.45
C SER A 276 -18.84 -26.25 -19.74
N GLY A 277 -18.22 -27.42 -19.52
CA GLY A 277 -18.89 -28.54 -18.87
C GLY A 277 -19.34 -28.24 -17.44
N ILE A 278 -18.55 -27.49 -16.66
CA ILE A 278 -18.96 -27.07 -15.31
C ILE A 278 -20.04 -25.99 -15.36
N GLN A 279 -19.95 -25.02 -16.28
CA GLN A 279 -20.94 -23.95 -16.43
C GLN A 279 -22.35 -24.49 -16.69
N ASP A 280 -22.48 -25.62 -17.38
CA ASP A 280 -23.77 -26.27 -17.66
C ASP A 280 -24.43 -26.89 -16.41
N ILE A 281 -23.68 -27.11 -15.32
CA ILE A 281 -24.15 -27.86 -14.13
C ILE A 281 -24.11 -27.06 -12.82
N ILE A 282 -23.51 -25.86 -12.83
CA ILE A 282 -23.55 -24.92 -11.70
C ILE A 282 -24.64 -23.87 -11.92
N GLY A 283 -25.20 -23.31 -10.84
CA GLY A 283 -26.12 -22.19 -10.96
C GLY A 283 -25.40 -20.87 -11.22
N ASP A 284 -26.15 -19.76 -11.20
CA ASP A 284 -25.62 -18.41 -11.41
C ASP A 284 -24.65 -17.98 -10.29
N ARG A 285 -24.58 -18.75 -9.19
CA ARG A 285 -23.77 -18.42 -8.03
C ARG A 285 -22.61 -19.39 -7.85
N GLY A 286 -21.41 -18.84 -7.98
CA GLY A 286 -20.15 -19.49 -7.69
C GLY A 286 -19.02 -18.67 -8.28
N THR A 287 -17.77 -19.12 -8.13
CA THR A 287 -16.66 -18.47 -8.83
C THR A 287 -15.85 -19.47 -9.64
N LEU A 288 -15.64 -19.12 -10.91
CA LEU A 288 -14.84 -19.87 -11.86
C LEU A 288 -13.56 -19.11 -12.22
N TYR A 289 -12.41 -19.64 -11.86
CA TYR A 289 -11.11 -19.11 -12.23
C TYR A 289 -10.47 -19.99 -13.30
N SER A 290 -9.62 -19.43 -14.16
CA SER A 290 -8.92 -20.24 -15.16
C SER A 290 -7.84 -21.10 -14.50
N SER A 291 -7.60 -22.30 -15.00
CA SER A 291 -6.49 -23.15 -14.53
C SER A 291 -5.30 -23.04 -15.49
N LEU A 292 -4.11 -22.71 -14.97
CA LEU A 292 -2.91 -22.44 -15.78
C LEU A 292 -3.15 -21.43 -16.91
N SER A 293 -4.01 -20.43 -16.67
CA SER A 293 -4.45 -19.44 -17.67
C SER A 293 -5.17 -19.98 -18.92
N PHE A 294 -5.49 -21.27 -19.01
CA PHE A 294 -6.30 -21.79 -20.11
C PHE A 294 -7.75 -21.37 -19.94
N ARG A 295 -8.36 -20.85 -21.01
CA ARG A 295 -9.77 -20.46 -21.01
C ARG A 295 -10.70 -21.64 -20.80
N SER A 296 -10.45 -22.75 -21.50
CA SER A 296 -11.27 -23.97 -21.43
C SER A 296 -11.15 -24.71 -20.10
N CYS A 297 -10.09 -24.46 -19.32
CA CYS A 297 -9.86 -25.13 -18.05
C CYS A 297 -10.23 -24.23 -16.88
N CYS A 298 -10.87 -24.76 -15.84
CA CYS A 298 -11.26 -23.95 -14.70
C CYS A 298 -11.04 -24.62 -13.33
N ASN A 299 -11.02 -23.76 -12.32
CA ASN A 299 -11.23 -24.11 -10.93
C ASN A 299 -12.57 -23.47 -10.50
N PHE A 300 -13.44 -24.24 -9.87
CA PHE A 300 -14.73 -23.82 -9.35
C PHE A 300 -14.75 -23.86 -7.83
N GLN A 301 -15.43 -22.90 -7.21
CA GLN A 301 -15.84 -22.97 -5.80
C GLN A 301 -17.21 -22.34 -5.59
N THR A 302 -17.98 -22.91 -4.65
CA THR A 302 -19.24 -22.33 -4.20
C THR A 302 -19.01 -21.05 -3.38
N ASN A 303 -19.94 -20.08 -3.45
CA ASN A 303 -19.82 -18.80 -2.75
C ASN A 303 -19.99 -18.95 -1.22
N LEU A 304 -19.24 -18.14 -0.46
CA LEU A 304 -19.28 -18.06 1.00
C LEU A 304 -19.90 -16.74 1.48
N ASP A 305 -21.00 -16.33 0.83
CA ASP A 305 -21.66 -15.03 0.98
C ASP A 305 -22.89 -15.06 1.91
N GLY A 306 -23.19 -16.21 2.52
CA GLY A 306 -24.32 -16.39 3.43
C GLY A 306 -25.67 -16.56 2.76
N ARG A 307 -25.70 -17.08 1.54
CA ARG A 307 -26.91 -17.63 0.92
C ARG A 307 -26.68 -19.11 0.62
N SER A 308 -27.76 -19.85 0.39
CA SER A 308 -27.71 -21.30 0.10
C SER A 308 -26.86 -21.63 -1.12
N ILE A 309 -26.28 -22.83 -1.15
CA ILE A 309 -25.46 -23.30 -2.28
C ILE A 309 -26.35 -23.46 -3.52
N ASP A 310 -25.90 -22.91 -4.64
CA ASP A 310 -26.60 -22.91 -5.92
C ASP A 310 -25.90 -23.82 -6.94
N ILE A 311 -26.17 -25.12 -6.85
CA ILE A 311 -25.62 -26.15 -7.74
C ILE A 311 -26.73 -27.11 -8.16
N SER A 312 -26.57 -27.74 -9.33
CA SER A 312 -27.53 -28.75 -9.81
C SER A 312 -27.68 -29.94 -8.86
N GLY A 313 -28.80 -30.65 -9.00
CA GLY A 313 -29.05 -31.90 -8.26
C GLY A 313 -27.96 -32.94 -8.49
N ASP A 314 -27.44 -33.05 -9.72
CA ASP A 314 -26.38 -33.99 -10.07
C ASP A 314 -25.08 -33.72 -9.29
N LEU A 315 -24.67 -32.46 -9.15
CA LEU A 315 -23.52 -32.07 -8.33
C LEU A 315 -23.77 -32.29 -6.83
N ARG A 316 -24.99 -32.01 -6.36
CA ARG A 316 -25.34 -32.20 -4.95
C ARG A 316 -25.29 -33.67 -4.54
N GLN A 317 -25.66 -34.57 -5.45
CA GLN A 317 -25.62 -36.03 -5.27
C GLN A 317 -24.20 -36.61 -5.20
N LEU A 318 -23.16 -35.83 -5.53
CA LEU A 318 -21.78 -36.24 -5.28
C LEU A 318 -21.51 -36.43 -3.80
N CYS A 319 -22.19 -35.68 -2.93
CA CYS A 319 -22.19 -35.93 -1.50
C CYS A 319 -23.19 -37.05 -1.17
N THR A 320 -22.78 -38.04 -0.39
CA THR A 320 -23.69 -39.11 0.07
C THR A 320 -24.79 -38.60 1.00
N CYS A 321 -24.63 -37.39 1.56
CA CYS A 321 -25.60 -36.66 2.37
C CYS A 321 -25.86 -35.27 1.77
N PRO A 322 -26.60 -35.16 0.65
CA PRO A 322 -26.77 -33.91 -0.11
C PRO A 322 -27.31 -32.73 0.70
N GLU A 323 -28.08 -32.98 1.75
CA GLU A 323 -28.66 -31.99 2.67
C GLU A 323 -27.65 -31.38 3.64
N THR A 324 -26.54 -32.06 3.90
CA THR A 324 -25.49 -31.60 4.81
C THR A 324 -24.30 -30.94 4.11
N LEU A 325 -24.31 -30.88 2.78
CA LEU A 325 -23.30 -30.19 1.98
C LEU A 325 -23.26 -28.69 2.33
N ARG A 326 -22.06 -28.20 2.70
CA ARG A 326 -21.77 -26.81 3.09
C ARG A 326 -20.93 -26.07 2.06
N PHE A 327 -20.07 -26.78 1.36
CA PHE A 327 -19.16 -26.20 0.38
C PHE A 327 -18.72 -27.26 -0.65
N LEU A 328 -18.51 -26.84 -1.89
CA LEU A 328 -17.98 -27.68 -2.96
C LEU A 328 -16.93 -26.89 -3.73
N GLN A 329 -15.81 -27.54 -4.04
CA GLN A 329 -14.72 -26.99 -4.83
C GLN A 329 -14.18 -28.03 -5.81
N MET A 330 -13.96 -27.63 -7.05
CA MET A 330 -13.37 -28.46 -8.10
C MET A 330 -12.15 -27.71 -8.63
N TYR A 331 -10.97 -28.30 -8.55
CA TYR A 331 -9.74 -27.64 -8.95
C TYR A 331 -8.69 -28.63 -9.46
N ALA A 332 -7.71 -28.14 -10.20
CA ALA A 332 -6.52 -28.92 -10.54
C ALA A 332 -5.52 -28.90 -9.38
N ASP A 333 -4.93 -30.05 -9.02
CA ASP A 333 -3.90 -30.16 -7.95
C ASP A 333 -2.56 -29.56 -8.45
N LEU A 334 -2.53 -28.24 -8.51
CA LEU A 334 -1.37 -27.42 -8.86
C LEU A 334 -0.63 -27.01 -7.57
N PRO A 335 0.65 -26.63 -7.67
CA PRO A 335 1.44 -26.15 -6.53
C PRO A 335 0.67 -25.10 -5.70
N PRO A 336 0.78 -25.14 -4.36
CA PRO A 336 -0.09 -24.39 -3.47
C PRO A 336 -0.06 -22.90 -3.79
N HIS A 337 -1.25 -22.30 -3.78
CA HIS A 337 -1.47 -20.87 -3.95
C HIS A 337 -0.51 -20.06 -3.09
N MET A 338 0.08 -18.98 -3.63
CA MET A 338 0.87 -18.00 -2.85
C MET A 338 -0.03 -17.34 -1.79
N SER A 339 -0.26 -18.01 -0.66
CA SER A 339 -1.32 -17.66 0.29
C SER A 339 -0.93 -16.50 1.21
N SER A 340 0.33 -16.04 1.15
CA SER A 340 0.87 -14.93 1.94
C SER A 340 1.70 -13.93 1.13
N SER A 341 1.75 -14.02 -0.20
CA SER A 341 2.52 -13.06 -1.00
C SER A 341 1.95 -11.66 -0.82
N SER A 342 2.81 -10.72 -0.43
CA SER A 342 2.48 -9.30 -0.52
C SER A 342 2.02 -8.97 -1.96
N ILE A 343 1.14 -7.99 -2.11
CA ILE A 343 0.60 -7.60 -3.42
C ILE A 343 1.66 -6.77 -4.17
N HIS A 344 2.06 -7.23 -5.35
CA HIS A 344 3.01 -6.59 -6.28
C HIS A 344 4.31 -6.04 -5.64
N PRO A 345 5.07 -6.85 -4.87
CA PRO A 345 6.23 -6.35 -4.13
C PRO A 345 7.41 -5.99 -5.03
N VAL A 346 7.58 -6.65 -6.19
CA VAL A 346 8.68 -6.36 -7.12
C VAL A 346 8.43 -5.02 -7.80
N PHE A 347 7.21 -4.78 -8.28
CA PHE A 347 6.76 -3.47 -8.75
C PHE A 347 7.02 -2.40 -7.70
N GLY A 348 6.71 -2.65 -6.43
CA GLY A 348 6.94 -1.70 -5.35
C GLY A 348 8.38 -1.27 -5.19
N CYS A 349 9.33 -2.22 -5.27
CA CYS A 349 10.76 -1.92 -5.17
C CYS A 349 11.30 -1.06 -6.34
N ILE A 350 10.72 -1.22 -7.52
CA ILE A 350 11.10 -0.45 -8.72
C ILE A 350 10.42 0.93 -8.66
N ALA A 351 9.09 0.96 -8.48
CA ALA A 351 8.30 2.18 -8.45
C ALA A 351 8.71 3.12 -7.32
N SER A 352 9.16 2.60 -6.17
CA SER A 352 9.60 3.45 -5.06
C SER A 352 10.78 4.36 -5.40
N CYS A 353 11.57 4.04 -6.45
CA CYS A 353 12.78 4.78 -6.83
C CYS A 353 13.72 5.06 -5.65
N GLY A 354 13.67 4.25 -4.58
CA GLY A 354 14.46 4.45 -3.36
C GLY A 354 14.09 5.67 -2.51
N VAL A 355 12.95 6.33 -2.72
CA VAL A 355 12.56 7.51 -1.92
C VAL A 355 11.89 7.18 -0.58
N LEU A 356 11.56 5.91 -0.35
CA LEU A 356 10.94 5.45 0.88
C LEU A 356 11.95 5.36 2.03
N HIS A 357 11.46 5.41 3.26
CA HIS A 357 12.29 5.21 4.44
C HIS A 357 12.98 3.84 4.40
N GLY A 358 14.23 3.76 4.85
CA GLY A 358 15.07 2.56 4.74
C GLY A 358 14.43 1.28 5.30
N ASN A 359 13.67 1.39 6.40
CA ASN A 359 12.96 0.22 6.97
C ASN A 359 11.82 -0.27 6.07
N ILE A 360 11.05 0.66 5.47
CA ILE A 360 9.95 0.32 4.55
C ILE A 360 10.53 -0.28 3.27
N GLN A 361 11.59 0.33 2.74
CA GLN A 361 12.28 -0.14 1.55
C GLN A 361 12.85 -1.55 1.74
N LYS A 362 13.53 -1.83 2.86
CA LYS A 362 14.03 -3.18 3.18
C LYS A 362 12.91 -4.20 3.35
N ALA A 363 11.80 -3.83 4.01
CA ALA A 363 10.66 -4.72 4.15
C ALA A 363 10.06 -5.09 2.79
N LEU A 364 10.00 -4.14 1.86
CA LEU A 364 9.52 -4.37 0.49
C LEU A 364 10.49 -5.26 -0.31
N GLU A 365 11.79 -5.05 -0.18
CA GLU A 365 12.83 -5.89 -0.80
C GLU A 365 12.79 -7.35 -0.30
N ASN A 366 12.60 -7.56 1.01
CA ASN A 366 12.43 -8.90 1.57
C ASN A 366 11.19 -9.59 0.99
N LYS A 367 10.06 -8.88 0.94
CA LYS A 367 8.81 -9.38 0.34
C LYS A 367 8.97 -9.69 -1.15
N ALA A 368 9.72 -8.87 -1.89
CA ALA A 368 10.01 -9.12 -3.30
C ALA A 368 10.86 -10.39 -3.49
N SER A 369 11.86 -10.60 -2.64
CA SER A 369 12.69 -11.81 -2.64
C SER A 369 11.88 -13.07 -2.32
N GLU A 370 11.04 -13.02 -1.30
CA GLU A 370 10.11 -14.10 -0.92
C GLU A 370 9.13 -14.42 -2.07
N TYR A 371 8.59 -13.38 -2.71
CA TYR A 371 7.69 -13.52 -3.86
C TYR A 371 8.36 -14.22 -5.04
N LEU A 372 9.54 -13.75 -5.46
CA LEU A 372 10.31 -14.35 -6.56
C LEU A 372 10.72 -15.80 -6.25
N THR A 373 11.03 -16.11 -4.99
CA THR A 373 11.33 -17.47 -4.54
C THR A 373 10.08 -18.35 -4.61
N SER A 374 8.93 -17.85 -4.16
CA SER A 374 7.67 -18.60 -4.21
C SER A 374 7.22 -18.89 -5.65
N ILE A 375 7.40 -17.95 -6.59
CA ILE A 375 7.17 -18.22 -8.02
C ILE A 375 8.10 -19.32 -8.52
N GLN A 376 9.40 -19.24 -8.20
CA GLN A 376 10.36 -20.26 -8.60
C GLN A 376 9.99 -21.64 -8.08
N GLU A 377 9.61 -21.73 -6.81
CA GLU A 377 9.13 -22.98 -6.22
C GLU A 377 7.90 -23.52 -6.93
N ASN A 378 6.92 -22.66 -7.25
CA ASN A 378 5.73 -23.08 -7.98
C ASN A 378 6.09 -23.64 -9.36
N ILE A 379 6.98 -22.98 -10.11
CA ILE A 379 7.46 -23.49 -11.40
C ILE A 379 8.13 -24.86 -11.25
N LEU A 380 9.02 -25.02 -10.27
CA LEU A 380 9.72 -26.29 -10.02
C LEU A 380 8.76 -27.41 -9.60
N LYS A 381 7.74 -27.08 -8.83
CA LYS A 381 6.72 -28.01 -8.33
C LYS A 381 5.62 -28.33 -9.34
N LEU A 382 5.51 -27.60 -10.46
CA LEU A 382 4.55 -27.91 -11.54
C LEU A 382 4.78 -29.33 -12.04
N GLY A 383 3.87 -30.25 -11.76
CA GLY A 383 3.91 -31.63 -12.22
C GLY A 383 2.70 -31.97 -13.08
N ILE A 384 2.44 -33.27 -13.22
CA ILE A 384 1.21 -33.76 -13.82
C ILE A 384 0.03 -33.27 -12.98
N SER A 385 -0.87 -32.53 -13.62
CA SER A 385 -2.05 -31.96 -12.97
C SER A 385 -3.16 -32.99 -12.91
N ASN A 386 -3.73 -33.18 -11.73
CA ASN A 386 -4.88 -34.07 -11.51
C ASN A 386 -6.14 -33.26 -11.20
N ALA A 387 -7.30 -33.75 -11.63
CA ALA A 387 -8.57 -33.10 -11.37
C ALA A 387 -9.09 -33.52 -9.98
N ARG A 388 -9.19 -32.56 -9.06
CA ARG A 388 -9.58 -32.78 -7.67
C ARG A 388 -10.95 -32.17 -7.38
N LEU A 389 -11.79 -32.91 -6.67
CA LEU A 389 -13.07 -32.48 -6.13
C LEU A 389 -12.98 -32.55 -4.60
N GLU A 390 -13.32 -31.46 -3.93
CA GLU A 390 -13.39 -31.34 -2.47
C GLU A 390 -14.82 -30.93 -2.09
N ILE A 391 -15.39 -31.64 -1.12
CA ILE A 391 -16.67 -31.30 -0.51
C ILE A 391 -16.48 -31.09 0.98
N VAL A 392 -17.24 -30.15 1.54
CA VAL A 392 -17.39 -30.00 2.99
C VAL A 392 -18.82 -30.33 3.36
N CYS A 393 -18.99 -31.34 4.22
CA CYS A 393 -20.30 -31.79 4.69
C CYS A 393 -20.26 -32.15 6.18
N GLU A 394 -21.43 -32.18 6.80
CA GLU A 394 -21.61 -32.61 8.19
C GLU A 394 -21.61 -34.15 8.29
N THR A 395 -20.99 -34.69 9.33
CA THR A 395 -20.87 -36.14 9.56
C THR A 395 -22.07 -36.70 10.34
N LYS A 396 -22.31 -38.01 10.25
CA LYS A 396 -23.40 -38.70 10.96
C LYS A 396 -23.08 -39.02 12.43
N LYS A 397 -22.25 -38.22 13.11
CA LYS A 397 -21.75 -38.47 14.47
C LYS A 397 -21.02 -39.82 14.61
N GLU A 398 -20.18 -40.13 13.62
CA GLU A 398 -19.38 -41.35 13.59
C GLU A 398 -17.97 -41.09 14.15
N ASN A 399 -17.43 -42.07 14.86
CA ASN A 399 -16.06 -42.01 15.41
C ASN A 399 -14.99 -42.41 14.39
N VAL A 400 -15.37 -43.05 13.27
CA VAL A 400 -14.43 -43.48 12.23
C VAL A 400 -14.86 -42.83 10.92
N LEU A 401 -13.99 -41.99 10.38
CA LEU A 401 -14.26 -41.21 9.19
C LEU A 401 -13.42 -41.73 8.03
N CYS A 402 -14.06 -41.93 6.88
CA CYS A 402 -13.39 -42.26 5.63
C CYS A 402 -13.94 -41.37 4.52
N ALA A 403 -13.09 -40.73 3.73
CA ALA A 403 -13.52 -39.84 2.66
C ALA A 403 -14.45 -40.53 1.64
N GLU A 404 -14.21 -41.81 1.35
CA GLU A 404 -15.06 -42.60 0.44
C GLU A 404 -16.51 -42.73 0.91
N SER A 405 -16.77 -42.66 2.22
CA SER A 405 -18.12 -42.75 2.79
C SER A 405 -18.96 -41.49 2.51
N TYR A 406 -18.31 -40.38 2.15
CA TYR A 406 -18.94 -39.08 1.96
C TYR A 406 -19.06 -38.65 0.50
N ILE A 407 -18.31 -39.31 -0.41
CA ILE A 407 -18.34 -39.06 -1.85
C ILE A 407 -18.97 -40.25 -2.58
N SER A 408 -20.06 -40.01 -3.30
CA SER A 408 -20.80 -41.02 -4.07
C SER A 408 -20.05 -41.42 -5.35
N LYS A 409 -19.42 -42.60 -5.33
CA LYS A 409 -18.71 -43.17 -6.50
C LYS A 409 -19.63 -43.33 -7.72
N SER A 410 -20.88 -43.72 -7.51
CA SER A 410 -21.87 -43.88 -8.58
C SER A 410 -22.27 -42.55 -9.19
N ALA A 411 -22.56 -41.53 -8.37
CA ALA A 411 -22.90 -40.20 -8.85
C ALA A 411 -21.74 -39.56 -9.63
N LEU A 412 -20.49 -39.72 -9.15
CA LEU A 412 -19.29 -39.24 -9.85
C LEU A 412 -19.12 -39.91 -11.22
N SER A 413 -19.33 -41.23 -11.30
CA SER A 413 -19.24 -41.98 -12.56
C SER A 413 -20.31 -41.55 -13.57
N VAL A 414 -21.54 -41.32 -13.09
CA VAL A 414 -22.64 -40.79 -13.90
C VAL A 414 -22.32 -39.39 -14.40
N LEU A 415 -21.81 -38.52 -13.53
CA LEU A 415 -21.45 -37.15 -13.90
C LEU A 415 -20.39 -37.10 -15.01
N LEU A 416 -19.31 -37.89 -14.86
CA LEU A 416 -18.23 -38.02 -15.85
C LEU A 416 -18.70 -38.59 -17.20
N THR A 417 -19.76 -39.41 -17.20
CA THR A 417 -20.32 -39.99 -18.44
C THR A 417 -21.31 -39.04 -19.10
N LYS A 418 -22.09 -38.30 -18.29
CA LYS A 418 -23.20 -37.46 -18.75
C LYS A 418 -22.74 -36.12 -19.30
N TYR A 419 -21.73 -35.49 -18.70
CA TYR A 419 -21.28 -34.14 -19.06
C TYR A 419 -19.82 -34.12 -19.52
N PRO A 420 -19.45 -33.25 -20.48
CA PRO A 420 -18.06 -33.09 -20.91
C PRO A 420 -17.26 -32.25 -19.91
N ILE A 421 -17.03 -32.78 -18.71
CA ILE A 421 -16.46 -32.01 -17.58
C ILE A 421 -14.94 -32.13 -17.43
N ILE A 422 -14.26 -32.90 -18.29
CA ILE A 422 -12.81 -33.10 -18.23
C ILE A 422 -12.14 -32.61 -19.51
N VAL A 423 -11.04 -31.88 -19.35
CA VAL A 423 -10.10 -31.52 -20.42
C VAL A 423 -8.81 -32.33 -20.21
N PRO A 424 -8.62 -33.46 -20.92
CA PRO A 424 -7.41 -34.27 -20.83
C PRO A 424 -6.33 -33.74 -21.78
N ILE A 425 -5.07 -33.77 -21.34
CA ILE A 425 -3.90 -33.42 -22.16
C ILE A 425 -2.81 -34.45 -21.90
N ILE A 426 -2.39 -35.21 -22.92
CA ILE A 426 -1.29 -36.16 -22.73
C ILE A 426 0.00 -35.41 -22.39
N ASN A 427 0.73 -35.85 -21.37
CA ASN A 427 1.90 -35.12 -20.93
C ASN A 427 3.02 -35.19 -21.95
N ASP A 428 3.31 -36.37 -22.51
CA ASP A 428 4.44 -36.59 -23.42
C ASP A 428 3.95 -37.07 -24.79
N LEU A 429 4.29 -36.31 -25.84
CA LEU A 429 3.95 -36.64 -27.21
C LEU A 429 5.11 -37.41 -27.86
N TYR A 430 4.93 -38.72 -28.06
CA TYR A 430 5.99 -39.65 -28.49
C TYR A 430 6.72 -39.26 -29.77
N LYS A 431 6.08 -38.53 -30.69
CA LYS A 431 6.65 -38.26 -32.00
C LYS A 431 7.73 -37.16 -31.98
N GLU A 432 7.77 -36.27 -30.98
CA GLU A 432 8.44 -34.97 -31.13
C GLU A 432 9.10 -34.42 -29.86
N ASN A 433 9.43 -35.26 -28.86
CA ASN A 433 10.07 -34.86 -27.58
C ASN A 433 9.34 -33.74 -26.80
N PHE A 434 8.07 -33.49 -27.11
CA PHE A 434 7.25 -32.51 -26.41
C PHE A 434 6.81 -33.03 -25.04
N SER A 435 6.76 -32.11 -24.07
CA SER A 435 6.14 -32.37 -22.78
C SER A 435 5.32 -31.17 -22.33
N PHE A 436 4.01 -31.34 -22.11
CA PHE A 436 3.11 -30.27 -21.69
C PHE A 436 3.64 -29.53 -20.47
N THR A 437 4.02 -30.28 -19.43
CA THR A 437 4.55 -29.72 -18.19
C THR A 437 5.83 -28.91 -18.44
N LYS A 438 6.72 -29.38 -19.31
CA LYS A 438 7.96 -28.64 -19.65
C LYS A 438 7.64 -27.33 -20.38
N SER A 439 6.65 -27.33 -21.28
CA SER A 439 6.23 -26.14 -22.02
C SER A 439 5.64 -25.07 -21.11
N ILE A 440 4.79 -25.45 -20.14
CA ILE A 440 4.27 -24.50 -19.14
C ILE A 440 5.39 -23.99 -18.22
N ARG A 441 6.31 -24.87 -17.79
CA ARG A 441 7.49 -24.47 -17.00
C ARG A 441 8.36 -23.47 -17.75
N MET A 442 8.58 -23.66 -19.05
CA MET A 442 9.35 -22.73 -19.89
C MET A 442 8.75 -21.32 -19.86
N LEU A 443 7.43 -21.20 -20.02
CA LEU A 443 6.73 -19.91 -19.94
C LEU A 443 6.81 -19.28 -18.54
N GLY A 444 6.59 -20.08 -17.49
CA GLY A 444 6.73 -19.63 -16.10
C GLY A 444 8.15 -19.14 -15.80
N THR A 445 9.18 -19.87 -16.25
CA THR A 445 10.58 -19.49 -16.12
C THR A 445 10.88 -18.18 -16.84
N TYR A 446 10.39 -18.01 -18.08
CA TYR A 446 10.57 -16.76 -18.82
C TYR A 446 9.98 -15.54 -18.08
N LEU A 447 8.76 -15.67 -17.54
CA LEU A 447 8.14 -14.60 -16.74
C LEU A 447 8.96 -14.29 -15.48
N LEU A 448 9.40 -15.32 -14.76
CA LEU A 448 10.23 -15.17 -13.56
C LEU A 448 11.59 -14.52 -13.87
N GLU A 449 12.27 -14.96 -14.91
CA GLU A 449 13.57 -14.40 -15.32
C GLU A 449 13.40 -12.95 -15.78
N SER A 450 12.35 -12.65 -16.54
CA SER A 450 12.03 -11.26 -16.94
C SER A 450 11.76 -10.37 -15.74
N LEU A 451 11.03 -10.86 -14.72
CA LEU A 451 10.81 -10.15 -13.46
C LEU A 451 12.12 -9.95 -12.67
N ARG A 452 12.96 -10.97 -12.57
CA ARG A 452 14.26 -10.88 -11.89
C ARG A 452 15.18 -9.88 -12.56
N ASP A 453 15.23 -9.90 -13.89
CA ASP A 453 16.00 -8.95 -14.68
C ASP A 453 15.54 -7.51 -14.45
N LEU A 454 14.22 -7.28 -14.48
CA LEU A 454 13.64 -5.96 -14.18
C LEU A 454 13.99 -5.52 -12.75
N TYR A 455 13.86 -6.43 -11.78
CA TYR A 455 14.18 -6.16 -10.38
C TYR A 455 15.66 -5.79 -10.19
N VAL A 456 16.59 -6.62 -10.68
CA VAL A 456 18.04 -6.41 -10.49
C VAL A 456 18.50 -5.12 -11.17
N LYS A 457 17.99 -4.83 -12.38
CA LYS A 457 18.40 -3.64 -13.15
C LYS A 457 17.75 -2.35 -12.63
N ASN A 458 16.50 -2.41 -12.15
CA ASN A 458 15.69 -1.20 -11.91
C ASN A 458 15.24 -0.99 -10.47
N CYS A 459 15.60 -1.88 -9.53
CA CYS A 459 15.31 -1.66 -8.11
C CYS A 459 15.93 -0.32 -7.66
N LYS A 460 15.11 0.52 -7.02
CA LYS A 460 15.43 1.92 -6.65
C LYS A 460 15.73 2.86 -7.81
N MET A 461 15.73 2.42 -9.07
CA MET A 461 15.91 3.28 -10.24
C MET A 461 14.58 3.71 -10.84
N GLY A 462 13.59 2.82 -10.87
CA GLY A 462 12.28 3.10 -11.45
C GLY A 462 12.26 2.99 -12.98
N GLY A 463 11.65 3.98 -13.63
CA GLY A 463 11.41 4.01 -15.08
C GLY A 463 9.96 3.67 -15.43
N PHE A 464 9.33 4.52 -16.23
CA PHE A 464 7.91 4.42 -16.61
C PHE A 464 7.58 3.04 -17.21
N LEU A 465 8.28 2.64 -18.28
CA LEU A 465 8.02 1.37 -18.95
C LEU A 465 8.38 0.17 -18.07
N ASN A 466 9.47 0.25 -17.31
CA ASN A 466 9.94 -0.84 -16.44
C ASN A 466 8.93 -1.12 -15.31
N VAL A 467 8.36 -0.05 -14.75
CA VAL A 467 7.31 -0.13 -13.73
C VAL A 467 6.06 -0.85 -14.27
N TRP A 468 5.57 -0.44 -15.44
CA TRP A 468 4.39 -1.06 -16.05
C TRP A 468 4.63 -2.52 -16.47
N LYS A 469 5.78 -2.82 -17.08
CA LYS A 469 6.17 -4.19 -17.43
C LYS A 469 6.28 -5.09 -16.20
N CYS A 470 6.89 -4.59 -15.12
CA CYS A 470 7.00 -5.36 -13.89
C CYS A 470 5.63 -5.71 -13.32
N TYR A 471 4.72 -4.73 -13.25
CA TYR A 471 3.36 -4.93 -12.77
C TYR A 471 2.57 -5.92 -13.66
N GLN A 472 2.69 -5.81 -14.98
CA GLN A 472 2.09 -6.75 -15.93
C GLN A 472 2.59 -8.19 -15.73
N TYR A 473 3.90 -8.39 -15.52
CA TYR A 473 4.44 -9.72 -15.29
C TYR A 473 4.07 -10.31 -13.93
N GLU A 474 4.00 -9.50 -12.85
CA GLU A 474 3.48 -9.99 -11.56
C GLU A 474 2.03 -10.46 -11.71
N LEU A 475 1.18 -9.70 -12.42
CA LEU A 475 -0.19 -10.11 -12.75
C LEU A 475 -0.24 -11.40 -13.59
N ALA A 476 0.64 -11.52 -14.59
CA ALA A 476 0.73 -12.71 -15.42
C ALA A 476 1.08 -13.96 -14.61
N CYS A 477 2.05 -13.85 -13.68
CA CYS A 477 2.40 -14.93 -12.76
C CYS A 477 1.23 -15.27 -11.83
N GLU A 478 0.54 -14.27 -11.28
CA GLU A 478 -0.63 -14.50 -10.43
C GLU A 478 -1.73 -15.25 -11.17
N ILE A 479 -2.05 -14.87 -12.41
CA ILE A 479 -3.11 -15.54 -13.19
C ILE A 479 -2.68 -16.92 -13.66
N LEU A 480 -1.41 -17.12 -14.02
CA LEU A 480 -0.89 -18.44 -14.38
C LEU A 480 -1.04 -19.44 -13.23
N PHE A 481 -0.71 -19.05 -12.00
CA PHE A 481 -0.74 -19.99 -10.87
C PHE A 481 -2.04 -19.98 -10.06
N LYS A 482 -2.78 -18.87 -10.02
CA LYS A 482 -4.01 -18.72 -9.22
C LYS A 482 -5.28 -18.61 -10.05
N GLY A 483 -5.16 -18.35 -11.36
CA GLY A 483 -6.32 -18.10 -12.23
C GLY A 483 -6.98 -16.73 -12.05
N ARG A 484 -6.45 -15.89 -11.15
CA ARG A 484 -6.97 -14.55 -10.84
C ARG A 484 -5.87 -13.66 -10.21
N PRO A 485 -6.02 -12.34 -10.28
CA PRO A 485 -5.17 -11.41 -9.54
C PRO A 485 -5.30 -11.56 -8.01
N ASN A 486 -4.27 -11.13 -7.28
CA ASN A 486 -4.26 -11.09 -5.82
C ASN A 486 -5.16 -10.00 -5.24
N SER A 487 -5.33 -8.89 -5.96
CA SER A 487 -6.21 -7.79 -5.55
C SER A 487 -7.40 -7.64 -6.48
N ALA A 488 -8.58 -7.35 -5.92
CA ALA A 488 -9.75 -7.00 -6.72
C ALA A 488 -9.54 -5.73 -7.55
N ALA A 489 -8.67 -4.81 -7.09
CA ALA A 489 -8.31 -3.59 -7.81
C ALA A 489 -7.55 -3.87 -9.11
N ASP A 490 -6.87 -5.02 -9.20
CA ASP A 490 -6.10 -5.42 -10.37
C ASP A 490 -6.96 -5.87 -11.54
N ASN A 491 -8.25 -6.20 -11.32
CA ASN A 491 -9.11 -6.77 -12.36
C ASN A 491 -9.18 -5.91 -13.62
N ASN A 492 -9.33 -4.60 -13.47
CA ASN A 492 -9.42 -3.69 -14.61
C ASN A 492 -8.08 -3.58 -15.35
N PHE A 493 -6.96 -3.60 -14.60
CA PHE A 493 -5.63 -3.56 -15.20
C PHE A 493 -5.30 -4.87 -15.90
N GLY A 494 -5.59 -6.01 -15.29
CA GLY A 494 -5.36 -7.32 -15.88
C GLY A 494 -6.14 -7.52 -17.19
N ILE A 495 -7.34 -6.95 -17.33
CA ILE A 495 -8.09 -6.97 -18.60
C ILE A 495 -7.34 -6.22 -19.70
N ASN A 496 -6.93 -4.98 -19.43
CA ASN A 496 -6.32 -4.09 -20.43
C ASN A 496 -4.83 -4.38 -20.69
N LEU A 497 -4.15 -5.02 -19.74
CA LEU A 497 -2.74 -5.42 -19.90
C LEU A 497 -2.62 -6.79 -20.57
N GLY A 498 -3.72 -7.52 -20.76
CA GLY A 498 -3.74 -8.85 -21.40
C GLY A 498 -3.89 -10.06 -20.48
N PRO A 499 -3.17 -10.19 -19.32
CA PRO A 499 -3.18 -11.38 -18.47
C PRO A 499 -4.58 -11.88 -18.06
N GLY A 500 -5.55 -10.97 -17.99
CA GLY A 500 -6.94 -11.23 -17.67
C GLY A 500 -7.37 -10.78 -16.27
N GLY A 501 -8.64 -10.96 -15.97
CA GLY A 501 -9.24 -10.60 -14.68
C GLY A 501 -10.52 -11.39 -14.43
N CYS A 502 -11.28 -11.02 -13.41
CA CYS A 502 -12.55 -11.69 -13.08
C CYS A 502 -13.63 -11.58 -14.19
N PHE A 503 -13.50 -10.64 -15.15
CA PHE A 503 -14.38 -10.47 -16.31
C PHE A 503 -13.64 -10.80 -17.60
N PRO A 504 -13.46 -12.08 -17.90
CA PRO A 504 -12.47 -12.47 -18.89
C PRO A 504 -12.92 -12.22 -20.33
N SER A 505 -14.20 -11.99 -20.61
CA SER A 505 -14.73 -11.81 -21.98
C SER A 505 -14.21 -10.58 -22.75
N ARG A 506 -13.30 -9.78 -22.18
CA ARG A 506 -12.76 -8.55 -22.77
C ARG A 506 -11.23 -8.48 -22.78
N CYS A 507 -10.53 -9.57 -22.44
CA CYS A 507 -9.07 -9.58 -22.36
C CYS A 507 -8.45 -10.54 -23.38
N SER A 508 -7.25 -10.19 -23.85
CA SER A 508 -6.52 -10.98 -24.87
C SER A 508 -6.28 -12.42 -24.45
N THR A 509 -5.99 -12.68 -23.16
CA THR A 509 -5.86 -14.06 -22.65
C THR A 509 -7.12 -14.92 -22.89
N TRP A 510 -8.31 -14.32 -22.82
CA TRP A 510 -9.56 -15.05 -23.06
C TRP A 510 -9.89 -15.17 -24.54
N GLU A 511 -9.68 -14.12 -25.31
CA GLU A 511 -9.88 -14.15 -26.76
C GLU A 511 -8.98 -15.18 -27.42
N GLN A 512 -7.72 -15.25 -26.98
CA GLN A 512 -6.70 -16.16 -27.49
C GLN A 512 -6.65 -17.53 -26.78
N GLY A 513 -7.52 -17.75 -25.80
CA GLY A 513 -7.72 -19.05 -25.13
C GLY A 513 -6.63 -19.51 -24.16
N PHE A 514 -5.50 -18.81 -24.07
CA PHE A 514 -4.41 -19.04 -23.12
C PHE A 514 -3.63 -17.72 -22.89
N LEU A 515 -2.84 -17.64 -21.81
CA LEU A 515 -2.13 -16.44 -21.36
C LEU A 515 -1.54 -15.61 -22.52
N CYS A 516 -1.94 -14.34 -22.57
CA CYS A 516 -1.49 -13.34 -23.54
C CYS A 516 -1.28 -12.00 -22.82
N LEU A 517 -0.34 -11.20 -23.31
CA LEU A 517 0.06 -9.90 -22.78
C LEU A 517 -0.11 -8.85 -23.87
N ASP A 518 -0.83 -7.78 -23.56
CA ASP A 518 -0.96 -6.60 -24.40
C ASP A 518 0.23 -5.65 -24.18
N ASP A 519 0.17 -4.45 -24.77
CA ASP A 519 1.13 -3.40 -24.49
C ASP A 519 1.13 -3.07 -22.99
N ALA A 520 2.30 -3.11 -22.36
CA ALA A 520 2.47 -2.77 -20.95
C ALA A 520 1.97 -1.35 -20.62
N THR A 521 1.93 -0.46 -21.62
CA THR A 521 1.48 0.92 -21.49
C THR A 521 -0.01 1.12 -21.75
N ALA A 522 -0.77 0.07 -22.09
CA ALA A 522 -2.20 0.17 -22.44
C ALA A 522 -3.08 0.79 -21.34
N CYS A 523 -2.66 0.69 -20.08
CA CYS A 523 -3.36 1.28 -18.93
C CYS A 523 -2.87 2.69 -18.54
N ALA A 524 -1.83 3.20 -19.20
CA ALA A 524 -1.31 4.53 -18.91
C ALA A 524 -2.14 5.60 -19.63
N PHE A 525 -2.57 6.63 -18.91
CA PHE A 525 -3.23 7.79 -19.52
C PHE A 525 -2.20 8.76 -20.10
N ASP A 526 -1.03 8.84 -19.47
CA ASP A 526 0.10 9.67 -19.86
C ASP A 526 1.43 9.03 -19.38
N GLU A 527 2.56 9.62 -19.77
CA GLU A 527 3.91 9.23 -19.33
C GLU A 527 4.14 9.40 -17.81
N CYS A 528 3.18 9.99 -17.11
CA CYS A 528 3.21 10.21 -15.67
C CYS A 528 2.34 9.22 -14.88
N SER A 529 1.67 8.31 -15.60
CA SER A 529 0.72 7.36 -15.04
C SER A 529 1.46 6.17 -14.42
N LEU A 530 1.04 5.80 -13.22
CA LEU A 530 1.59 4.66 -12.48
C LEU A 530 0.49 3.63 -12.20
N PRO A 531 0.85 2.33 -12.10
CA PRO A 531 -0.03 1.35 -11.50
C PRO A 531 -0.42 1.77 -10.06
N PRO A 532 -1.52 1.22 -9.50
CA PRO A 532 -2.03 1.67 -8.21
C PRO A 532 -1.00 1.51 -7.08
N LEU A 533 -0.72 2.60 -6.36
CA LEU A 533 0.18 2.58 -5.18
C LEU A 533 -0.56 2.23 -3.88
N THR A 534 -1.85 1.88 -3.98
CA THR A 534 -2.73 1.58 -2.83
C THR A 534 -2.48 0.20 -2.23
N PHE A 535 -1.68 -0.65 -2.88
CA PHE A 535 -1.35 -2.00 -2.39
C PHE A 535 -0.47 -1.99 -1.14
N TRP A 536 0.19 -0.87 -0.88
CA TRP A 536 1.06 -0.71 0.29
C TRP A 536 0.50 0.38 1.20
N ALA A 537 0.68 0.20 2.51
CA ALA A 537 0.27 1.16 3.53
C ALA A 537 1.15 2.43 3.48
N LEU A 538 0.99 3.22 2.42
CA LEU A 538 1.66 4.47 2.18
C LEU A 538 0.71 5.62 2.48
N ASN A 539 1.23 6.63 3.18
CA ASN A 539 0.52 7.90 3.34
C ASN A 539 0.52 8.69 2.02
N GLU A 540 -0.36 9.69 1.91
CA GLU A 540 -0.53 10.45 0.66
C GLU A 540 0.75 11.19 0.25
N CYS A 541 1.51 11.67 1.23
CA CYS A 541 2.82 12.31 1.03
C CYS A 541 3.82 11.35 0.34
N GLN A 542 3.92 10.10 0.79
CA GLN A 542 4.77 9.08 0.19
C GLN A 542 4.34 8.74 -1.23
N LYS A 543 3.02 8.60 -1.48
CA LYS A 543 2.48 8.34 -2.82
C LYS A 543 2.81 9.48 -3.79
N GLN A 544 2.69 10.72 -3.35
CA GLN A 544 3.08 11.88 -4.14
C GLN A 544 4.59 11.91 -4.42
N SER A 545 5.42 11.64 -3.41
CA SER A 545 6.88 11.55 -3.58
C SER A 545 7.27 10.51 -4.65
N ILE A 546 6.64 9.33 -4.63
CA ILE A 546 6.85 8.29 -5.64
C ILE A 546 6.46 8.80 -7.04
N LYS A 547 5.25 9.36 -7.20
CA LYS A 547 4.78 9.89 -8.49
C LYS A 547 5.75 10.91 -9.07
N LYS A 548 6.27 11.82 -8.24
CA LYS A 548 7.22 12.85 -8.66
C LYS A 548 8.52 12.25 -9.22
N ILE A 549 9.11 11.30 -8.49
CA ILE A 549 10.44 10.79 -8.81
C ILE A 549 10.41 9.77 -9.96
N VAL A 550 9.35 8.96 -10.10
CA VAL A 550 9.25 8.01 -11.23
C VAL A 550 9.21 8.75 -12.57
N ASN A 551 8.49 9.87 -12.62
CA ASN A 551 8.42 10.72 -13.80
C ASN A 551 9.77 11.35 -14.17
N PHE A 552 10.68 11.46 -13.20
CA PHE A 552 12.05 11.88 -13.44
C PHE A 552 12.93 10.70 -13.87
N SER A 553 12.76 9.51 -13.27
CA SER A 553 13.55 8.34 -13.68
C SER A 553 13.26 7.89 -15.12
N GLY A 554 12.04 8.11 -15.62
CA GLY A 554 11.70 7.82 -17.02
C GLY A 554 12.46 8.63 -18.08
N VAL A 555 13.04 9.80 -17.73
CA VAL A 555 13.81 10.63 -18.68
C VAL A 555 15.32 10.43 -18.57
N MET A 556 15.78 9.50 -17.71
CA MET A 556 17.21 9.27 -17.47
C MET A 556 17.92 8.68 -18.70
N ASP A 557 17.19 7.96 -19.55
CA ASP A 557 17.70 7.49 -20.85
C ASP A 557 17.74 8.59 -21.92
N GLY A 558 17.21 9.78 -21.59
CA GLY A 558 17.27 10.96 -22.45
C GLY A 558 18.64 11.65 -22.42
N GLY A 559 18.88 12.54 -23.38
CA GLY A 559 20.08 13.38 -23.36
C GLY A 559 20.11 14.35 -22.17
N ILE A 560 21.30 14.89 -21.87
CA ILE A 560 21.56 15.82 -20.74
C ILE A 560 20.55 16.98 -20.66
N ILE A 561 20.04 17.45 -21.79
CA ILE A 561 19.04 18.51 -21.88
C ILE A 561 17.69 18.06 -21.30
N ALA A 562 17.22 16.86 -21.65
CA ALA A 562 15.94 16.33 -21.15
C ALA A 562 15.99 16.12 -19.63
N VAL A 563 17.10 15.55 -19.15
CA VAL A 563 17.36 15.38 -17.71
C VAL A 563 17.36 16.74 -17.01
N GLY A 564 18.09 17.73 -17.53
CA GLY A 564 18.15 19.08 -16.96
C GLY A 564 16.80 19.78 -16.88
N ILE A 565 16.00 19.73 -17.95
CA ILE A 565 14.64 20.27 -17.98
C ILE A 565 13.79 19.62 -16.89
N ARG A 566 13.80 18.28 -16.80
CA ARG A 566 12.97 17.57 -15.83
C ARG A 566 13.45 17.76 -14.40
N SER A 567 14.75 17.94 -14.17
CA SER A 567 15.32 18.29 -12.85
C SER A 567 14.77 19.62 -12.34
N VAL A 568 14.69 20.65 -13.19
CA VAL A 568 14.13 21.95 -12.80
C VAL A 568 12.64 21.85 -12.49
N ILE A 569 11.87 21.12 -13.32
CA ILE A 569 10.45 20.89 -13.06
C ILE A 569 10.25 20.17 -11.71
N LEU A 570 11.02 19.12 -11.45
CA LEU A 570 10.94 18.36 -10.20
C LEU A 570 11.24 19.25 -8.99
N LEU A 571 12.28 20.08 -9.08
CA LEU A 571 12.66 21.02 -8.03
C LEU A 571 11.56 22.05 -7.74
N ILE A 572 10.97 22.63 -8.78
CA ILE A 572 9.85 23.58 -8.63
C ILE A 572 8.64 22.90 -8.02
N HIS A 573 8.29 21.70 -8.47
CA HIS A 573 7.19 20.93 -7.92
C HIS A 573 7.42 20.49 -6.47
N ASP A 574 8.68 20.30 -6.08
CA ASP A 574 9.08 20.12 -4.70
C ASP A 574 8.80 21.37 -3.88
N LEU A 575 9.25 22.54 -4.33
CA LEU A 575 8.99 23.83 -3.67
C LEU A 575 7.51 24.22 -3.59
N GLN A 576 6.69 23.76 -4.53
CA GLN A 576 5.24 24.03 -4.56
C GLN A 576 4.42 23.17 -3.59
N THR A 577 4.98 22.16 -2.93
CA THR A 577 4.21 21.29 -2.03
C THR A 577 3.61 21.96 -0.78
N ASP A 578 3.97 23.22 -0.50
CA ASP A 578 3.37 24.02 0.58
C ASP A 578 2.10 24.74 0.08
N PRO A 579 0.88 24.31 0.50
CA PRO A 579 -0.38 24.82 -0.02
C PRO A 579 -0.59 26.32 0.22
N SER A 580 0.03 26.88 1.26
CA SER A 580 -0.08 28.30 1.62
C SER A 580 0.53 29.24 0.56
N ARG A 581 1.37 28.70 -0.31
CA ARG A 581 2.12 29.45 -1.33
C ARG A 581 1.48 29.40 -2.70
N ILE A 582 0.85 28.28 -3.02
CA ILE A 582 0.09 28.11 -4.27
C ILE A 582 -1.02 29.17 -4.35
N ALA A 583 -1.67 29.48 -3.22
CA ALA A 583 -2.74 30.48 -3.16
C ALA A 583 -2.32 31.91 -3.55
N LYS A 584 -1.01 32.21 -3.63
CA LYS A 584 -0.49 33.54 -3.99
C LYS A 584 0.00 33.64 -5.44
N CYS A 585 0.05 32.54 -6.18
CA CYS A 585 0.49 32.52 -7.58
C CYS A 585 -0.74 32.61 -8.50
N ASP A 586 -0.75 33.54 -9.46
CA ASP A 586 -1.91 33.77 -10.35
C ASP A 586 -2.12 32.65 -11.39
N ARG A 587 -1.04 31.98 -11.82
CA ARG A 587 -1.06 30.93 -12.85
C ARG A 587 -0.26 29.68 -12.46
N SER A 588 1.05 29.82 -12.33
CA SER A 588 1.96 28.76 -11.89
C SER A 588 3.28 29.35 -11.39
N LEU A 589 3.95 28.70 -10.44
CA LEU A 589 5.25 29.21 -9.95
C LEU A 589 6.28 29.29 -11.10
N LEU A 590 6.32 28.28 -11.97
CA LEU A 590 7.26 28.29 -13.11
C LEU A 590 7.01 29.47 -14.07
N SER A 591 5.75 29.85 -14.34
CA SER A 591 5.46 31.00 -15.19
C SER A 591 5.89 32.31 -14.54
N ASP A 592 5.64 32.46 -13.25
CA ASP A 592 5.95 33.68 -12.51
C ASP A 592 7.47 33.87 -12.40
N LEU A 593 8.24 32.80 -12.27
CA LEU A 593 9.72 32.87 -12.22
C LEU A 593 10.38 33.23 -13.57
N ARG A 594 9.61 33.22 -14.67
CA ARG A 594 10.09 33.55 -16.03
C ARG A 594 9.80 35.00 -16.43
N THR A 595 9.02 35.74 -15.65
CA THR A 595 8.68 37.13 -15.97
C THR A 595 9.93 38.00 -15.96
N GLN A 596 9.94 39.05 -16.77
CA GLN A 596 11.03 40.04 -16.74
C GLN A 596 10.92 40.91 -15.47
N GLU A 597 9.69 41.27 -15.11
CA GLU A 597 9.37 42.02 -13.91
C GLU A 597 9.26 41.10 -12.69
N LEU A 598 9.52 41.64 -11.50
CA LEU A 598 9.38 40.92 -10.23
C LEU A 598 7.92 40.49 -10.04
N PRO A 599 7.62 39.22 -9.72
CA PRO A 599 6.24 38.81 -9.46
C PRO A 599 5.59 39.65 -8.35
N CYS A 600 4.32 40.01 -8.51
CA CYS A 600 3.59 40.90 -7.61
C CYS A 600 3.52 40.40 -6.16
N TRP A 601 3.57 39.08 -5.97
CA TRP A 601 3.58 38.44 -4.67
C TRP A 601 4.97 38.35 -4.05
N ALA A 602 6.04 38.57 -4.82
CA ALA A 602 7.42 38.26 -4.43
C ALA A 602 8.18 39.49 -3.89
N VAL A 603 9.15 39.23 -3.01
CA VAL A 603 10.08 40.24 -2.49
C VAL A 603 11.48 39.89 -2.98
N LEU A 604 12.19 40.84 -3.60
CA LEU A 604 13.55 40.61 -4.07
C LEU A 604 14.52 40.52 -2.88
N ALA A 605 15.15 39.36 -2.72
CA ALA A 605 16.10 39.07 -1.63
C ALA A 605 17.56 39.25 -2.04
N GLY A 606 17.86 39.37 -3.34
CA GLY A 606 19.22 39.55 -3.86
C GLY A 606 19.42 39.01 -5.28
N GLN A 607 20.68 38.85 -5.68
CA GLN A 607 21.07 38.33 -7.00
C GLN A 607 22.04 37.15 -6.86
N ILE A 608 21.93 36.15 -7.76
CA ILE A 608 22.79 34.96 -7.78
C ILE A 608 23.04 34.50 -9.22
N THR A 609 24.24 34.00 -9.51
CA THR A 609 24.52 33.36 -10.80
C THR A 609 23.87 31.98 -10.90
N VAL A 610 23.52 31.56 -12.12
CA VAL A 610 22.96 30.22 -12.35
C VAL A 610 23.88 29.13 -11.78
N HIS A 611 25.19 29.25 -11.98
CA HIS A 611 26.18 28.28 -11.50
C HIS A 611 26.22 28.18 -9.97
N ASN A 612 26.30 29.32 -9.28
CA ASN A 612 26.32 29.33 -7.83
C ASN A 612 25.00 28.77 -7.29
N LEU A 613 23.85 29.15 -7.87
CA LEU A 613 22.55 28.61 -7.49
C LEU A 613 22.48 27.08 -7.66
N CYS A 614 22.93 26.57 -8.80
CA CYS A 614 22.94 25.12 -9.07
C CYS A 614 23.87 24.39 -8.10
N GLY A 615 25.07 24.93 -7.85
CA GLY A 615 26.01 24.41 -6.85
C GLY A 615 25.44 24.38 -5.43
N ARG A 616 24.56 25.34 -5.07
CA ARG A 616 23.84 25.34 -3.79
C ARG A 616 22.79 24.23 -3.73
N LEU A 617 22.00 24.08 -4.79
CA LEU A 617 20.90 23.12 -4.86
C LEU A 617 21.39 21.67 -4.91
N CYS A 618 22.54 21.38 -5.54
CA CYS A 618 23.06 20.02 -5.67
C CYS A 618 23.65 19.40 -4.38
N ARG A 619 23.48 20.02 -3.20
CA ARG A 619 24.02 19.52 -1.92
C ARG A 619 23.11 18.46 -1.28
N LYS A 620 23.55 17.19 -1.29
CA LYS A 620 22.74 15.99 -0.93
C LYS A 620 22.14 15.91 0.48
N LYS A 621 22.71 16.57 1.51
CA LYS A 621 22.36 16.29 2.93
C LYS A 621 21.19 17.09 3.51
N ILE A 622 20.47 17.88 2.70
CA ILE A 622 19.63 18.97 3.23
C ILE A 622 18.13 18.83 2.90
N TYR A 623 17.78 17.87 2.04
CA TYR A 623 16.41 17.58 1.66
C TYR A 623 15.77 16.63 2.68
N LYS A 624 14.65 17.04 3.27
CA LYS A 624 13.81 16.17 4.11
C LYS A 624 12.50 15.87 3.37
N PRO A 625 11.81 14.76 3.67
CA PRO A 625 10.47 14.50 3.14
C PRO A 625 9.56 15.72 3.34
N PRO A 626 8.73 16.12 2.35
CA PRO A 626 8.36 15.41 1.11
C PRO A 626 9.30 15.62 -0.09
N PHE A 627 10.42 16.33 0.05
CA PHE A 627 11.29 16.63 -1.10
C PHE A 627 12.00 15.38 -1.64
N VAL A 628 11.98 15.20 -2.95
CA VAL A 628 12.59 14.07 -3.67
C VAL A 628 13.72 14.49 -4.61
N PHE A 629 13.97 15.79 -4.78
CA PHE A 629 15.05 16.29 -5.65
C PHE A 629 16.44 15.74 -5.30
N TRP A 630 16.70 15.43 -4.02
CA TRP A 630 17.94 14.75 -3.61
C TRP A 630 18.17 13.43 -4.35
N ARG A 631 17.10 12.69 -4.62
CA ARG A 631 17.17 11.41 -5.33
C ARG A 631 17.45 11.61 -6.82
N ALA A 632 16.95 12.69 -7.40
CA ALA A 632 17.29 13.07 -8.77
C ALA A 632 18.78 13.39 -8.92
N ILE A 633 19.39 14.09 -7.95
CA ILE A 633 20.83 14.33 -7.93
C ILE A 633 21.60 13.01 -7.93
N GLU A 634 21.20 12.06 -7.08
CA GLU A 634 21.84 10.74 -7.04
C GLU A 634 21.72 10.00 -8.38
N PHE A 635 20.57 10.05 -9.05
CA PHE A 635 20.43 9.45 -10.39
C PHE A 635 21.34 10.09 -11.43
N ILE A 636 21.48 11.41 -11.44
CA ILE A 636 22.37 12.12 -12.38
C ILE A 636 23.82 11.68 -12.18
N GLU A 637 24.28 11.54 -10.94
CA GLU A 637 25.63 11.07 -10.65
C GLU A 637 25.84 9.60 -10.98
N MET A 638 24.80 8.76 -10.85
CA MET A 638 24.85 7.36 -11.27
C MET A 638 25.10 7.24 -12.79
N LEU A 639 24.63 8.20 -13.58
CA LEU A 639 24.97 8.33 -15.01
C LEU A 639 26.32 8.98 -15.29
N GLN A 640 27.14 9.21 -14.25
CA GLN A 640 28.45 9.88 -14.35
C GLN A 640 28.36 11.32 -14.90
N MET A 641 27.19 11.96 -14.81
CA MET A 641 27.00 13.35 -15.17
C MET A 641 27.22 14.25 -13.94
N LYS A 642 27.64 15.50 -14.16
CA LYS A 642 27.77 16.49 -13.08
C LYS A 642 26.41 17.15 -12.82
N PRO A 643 25.82 17.02 -11.62
CA PRO A 643 24.49 17.57 -11.33
C PRO A 643 24.36 19.08 -11.56
N VAL A 644 25.44 19.84 -11.31
CA VAL A 644 25.49 21.29 -11.53
C VAL A 644 25.29 21.61 -13.01
N ASP A 645 26.09 21.01 -13.89
CA ASP A 645 26.04 21.22 -15.34
C ASP A 645 24.66 20.84 -15.92
N VAL A 646 24.09 19.73 -15.46
CA VAL A 646 22.75 19.27 -15.88
C VAL A 646 21.67 20.28 -15.47
N LEU A 647 21.74 20.78 -14.24
CA LEU A 647 20.77 21.73 -13.72
C LEU A 647 20.88 23.09 -14.41
N GLU A 648 22.09 23.58 -14.69
CA GLU A 648 22.33 24.80 -15.46
C GLU A 648 21.67 24.77 -16.83
N ILE A 649 21.79 23.65 -17.55
CA ILE A 649 21.14 23.46 -18.85
C ILE A 649 19.62 23.60 -18.71
N GLY A 650 19.03 23.02 -17.66
CA GLY A 650 17.60 23.17 -17.36
C GLY A 650 17.19 24.61 -17.07
N PHE A 651 17.94 25.32 -16.22
CA PHE A 651 17.67 26.72 -15.87
C PHE A 651 17.75 27.63 -17.11
N ASN A 652 18.75 27.42 -17.96
CA ASN A 652 18.93 28.15 -19.21
C ASN A 652 17.84 27.82 -20.22
N HIS A 653 17.38 26.56 -20.30
CA HIS A 653 16.27 26.17 -21.18
C HIS A 653 14.96 26.91 -20.84
N PHE A 654 14.62 26.99 -19.54
CA PHE A 654 13.43 27.71 -19.09
C PHE A 654 13.57 29.23 -19.09
N LYS A 655 14.80 29.76 -19.22
CA LYS A 655 15.12 31.18 -19.12
C LYS A 655 14.56 31.80 -17.82
N LEU A 656 14.86 31.16 -16.69
CA LEU A 656 14.40 31.63 -15.39
C LEU A 656 15.12 32.93 -15.02
N ASN A 657 14.36 34.00 -14.77
CA ASN A 657 14.90 35.29 -14.34
C ASN A 657 14.92 35.41 -12.81
N TYR A 658 14.04 34.68 -12.13
CA TYR A 658 13.93 34.65 -10.68
C TYR A 658 13.89 33.20 -10.18
N PHE A 659 14.31 32.99 -8.93
CA PHE A 659 14.18 31.71 -8.24
C PHE A 659 13.82 31.93 -6.77
N PRO A 660 13.05 31.04 -6.13
CA PRO A 660 12.81 31.09 -4.69
C PRO A 660 14.10 31.20 -3.88
N ASP A 661 14.15 32.11 -2.89
CA ASP A 661 15.28 32.23 -1.97
C ASP A 661 15.28 31.06 -0.97
N VAL A 662 15.77 29.90 -1.42
CA VAL A 662 15.81 28.67 -0.64
C VAL A 662 16.93 28.74 0.40
N ARG A 663 16.57 28.47 1.66
CA ARG A 663 17.47 28.41 2.81
C ARG A 663 17.61 27.00 3.35
N PHE A 664 18.78 26.71 3.91
CA PHE A 664 19.22 25.35 4.26
C PHE A 664 19.33 25.10 5.78
N THR A 665 19.11 26.13 6.58
CA THR A 665 19.10 26.07 8.05
C THR A 665 17.80 26.66 8.57
N ASP A 666 17.08 25.93 9.43
CA ASP A 666 15.87 26.46 10.06
C ASP A 666 16.18 27.47 11.19
N ARG A 667 15.15 28.03 11.83
CA ARG A 667 15.31 28.97 12.95
C ARG A 667 16.04 28.37 14.16
N ALA A 668 16.00 27.05 14.31
CA ALA A 668 16.67 26.30 15.37
C ALA A 668 18.05 25.76 14.92
N ASN A 669 18.55 26.22 13.77
CA ASN A 669 19.83 25.85 13.17
C ASN A 669 19.94 24.37 12.74
N ASN A 670 18.82 23.68 12.53
CA ASN A 670 18.83 22.35 11.93
C ASN A 670 19.00 22.44 10.42
N SER A 671 19.78 21.53 9.84
CA SER A 671 19.90 21.40 8.38
C SER A 671 18.59 20.94 7.77
N LYS A 672 17.83 21.87 7.19
CA LYS A 672 16.57 21.62 6.50
C LYS A 672 16.37 22.67 5.40
N MET A 673 16.12 22.18 4.20
CA MET A 673 15.70 23.03 3.10
C MET A 673 14.30 23.58 3.38
N HIS A 674 14.16 24.90 3.31
CA HIS A 674 12.89 25.61 3.38
C HIS A 674 13.00 26.92 2.61
N TRP A 675 11.89 27.41 2.10
CA TRP A 675 11.83 28.71 1.45
C TRP A 675 11.14 29.68 2.41
N PRO A 676 11.83 30.54 3.18
CA PRO A 676 11.16 31.46 4.09
C PRO A 676 10.54 32.65 3.33
N ASN A 677 9.29 33.01 3.67
CA ASN A 677 8.55 34.16 3.11
C ASN A 677 8.31 34.04 1.59
N ASN A 678 7.89 35.15 0.96
CA ASN A 678 7.74 35.29 -0.49
C ASN A 678 9.05 35.76 -1.18
N GLY A 679 10.21 35.49 -0.58
CA GLY A 679 11.50 36.00 -1.05
C GLY A 679 11.98 35.30 -2.33
N VAL A 680 12.46 36.04 -3.33
CA VAL A 680 13.05 35.50 -4.56
C VAL A 680 14.41 36.14 -4.84
N VAL A 681 15.32 35.38 -5.43
CA VAL A 681 16.60 35.87 -5.93
C VAL A 681 16.53 36.05 -7.45
N ARG A 682 17.12 37.12 -7.97
CA ARG A 682 17.27 37.32 -9.41
C ARG A 682 18.44 36.48 -9.91
N ILE A 683 18.20 35.71 -10.97
CA ILE A 683 19.21 34.89 -11.62
C ILE A 683 19.96 35.74 -12.65
N THR A 684 21.29 35.74 -12.59
CA THR A 684 22.16 36.42 -13.56
C THR A 684 22.96 35.41 -14.39
N GLY A 685 23.13 35.71 -15.69
CA GLY A 685 24.00 34.94 -16.58
C GLY A 685 25.48 35.26 -16.37
N TYR A 686 26.38 34.40 -16.86
CA TYR A 686 27.84 34.56 -16.76
C TYR A 686 28.41 35.79 -17.49
N SER A 687 27.63 36.42 -18.37
CA SER A 687 28.13 37.29 -19.44
C SER A 687 27.51 38.68 -19.50
N ASN A 688 27.05 39.23 -18.37
CA ASN A 688 26.71 40.66 -18.33
C ASN A 688 27.82 41.42 -17.62
N GLU A 689 28.30 42.49 -18.25
CA GLU A 689 29.13 43.53 -17.65
C GLU A 689 28.36 44.16 -16.48
N ASN A 690 28.40 43.48 -15.34
CA ASN A 690 27.75 43.93 -14.14
C ASN A 690 28.49 45.16 -13.63
N SER A 691 27.76 46.26 -13.43
CA SER A 691 28.25 47.41 -12.67
C SER A 691 28.85 46.95 -11.33
N VAL A 692 29.82 47.70 -10.79
CA VAL A 692 30.50 47.36 -9.52
C VAL A 692 29.47 47.09 -8.40
N LEU A 693 28.37 47.85 -8.38
CA LEU A 693 27.24 47.66 -7.46
C LEU A 693 26.50 46.33 -7.63
N ALA A 694 26.28 45.89 -8.87
CA ALA A 694 25.67 44.58 -9.14
C ALA A 694 26.59 43.42 -8.72
N LYS A 695 27.91 43.54 -8.96
CA LYS A 695 28.90 42.58 -8.45
C LYS A 695 28.95 42.56 -6.93
N ALA A 696 28.90 43.73 -6.28
CA ALA A 696 28.90 43.82 -4.83
C ALA A 696 27.63 43.22 -4.18
N SER A 697 26.46 43.42 -4.78
CA SER A 697 25.20 42.81 -4.34
C SER A 697 25.23 41.27 -4.49
N GLN A 698 25.75 40.78 -5.62
CA GLN A 698 25.97 39.34 -5.85
C GLN A 698 26.92 38.73 -4.81
N PHE A 699 28.12 39.29 -4.63
CA PHE A 699 29.09 38.79 -3.66
C PHE A 699 28.58 38.90 -2.22
N SER A 700 27.79 39.92 -1.89
CA SER A 700 27.17 40.03 -0.56
C SER A 700 26.22 38.87 -0.28
N THR A 701 25.41 38.49 -1.29
CA THR A 701 24.49 37.33 -1.20
C THR A 701 25.24 36.01 -1.10
N ASP A 702 26.36 35.87 -1.82
CA ASP A 702 27.23 34.70 -1.76
C ASP A 702 27.99 34.59 -0.42
N VAL A 703 28.45 35.70 0.13
CA VAL A 703 29.15 35.76 1.43
C VAL A 703 28.19 35.46 2.57
N ILE A 704 27.01 36.09 2.63
CA ILE A 704 26.01 35.81 3.68
C ILE A 704 25.72 34.31 3.73
N TRP A 705 25.53 33.70 2.56
CA TRP A 705 25.29 32.27 2.46
C TRP A 705 26.49 31.42 2.87
N PHE A 706 27.72 31.79 2.49
CA PHE A 706 28.93 31.10 2.92
C PHE A 706 29.06 31.12 4.45
N LEU A 707 28.80 32.28 5.07
CA LEU A 707 28.82 32.45 6.52
C LEU A 707 27.73 31.62 7.22
N GLU A 708 26.53 31.53 6.64
CA GLU A 708 25.44 30.66 7.10
C GLU A 708 25.81 29.18 7.03
N ASN A 709 26.34 28.72 5.88
CA ASN A 709 26.65 27.31 5.64
C ASN A 709 27.77 26.79 6.55
N GLU A 710 28.82 27.59 6.74
CA GLU A 710 29.88 27.25 7.69
C GLU A 710 29.41 27.42 9.15
N GLY A 711 28.25 28.04 9.37
CA GLY A 711 27.67 28.40 10.67
C GLY A 711 28.60 29.31 11.45
N LEU A 712 29.15 30.31 10.76
CA LEU A 712 30.03 31.34 11.29
C LEU A 712 29.25 32.45 11.99
N VAL A 713 27.97 32.66 11.68
CA VAL A 713 27.14 33.77 12.20
C VAL A 713 25.71 33.30 12.54
N HIS A 714 24.99 34.05 13.38
CA HIS A 714 23.56 33.82 13.65
C HIS A 714 22.66 34.57 12.67
N MET A 715 21.65 33.88 12.13
CA MET A 715 20.79 34.38 11.04
C MET A 715 19.84 35.51 11.45
N SER A 716 19.44 35.60 12.72
CA SER A 716 18.43 36.57 13.18
C SER A 716 18.79 38.02 12.85
N LYS A 717 20.08 38.37 12.91
CA LYS A 717 20.56 39.74 12.67
C LYS A 717 20.51 40.17 11.21
N PHE A 718 20.70 39.27 10.24
CA PHE A 718 20.64 39.63 8.82
C PHE A 718 19.21 39.78 8.29
N ARG A 719 18.23 39.14 8.93
CA ARG A 719 16.82 39.17 8.51
C ARG A 719 16.19 40.55 8.60
N GLU A 720 16.51 41.31 9.65
CA GLU A 720 15.98 42.66 9.85
C GLU A 720 16.46 43.60 8.73
N TYR A 721 17.73 43.49 8.33
CA TYR A 721 18.30 44.32 7.26
C TYR A 721 17.79 43.95 5.86
N LEU A 722 17.72 42.65 5.55
CA LEU A 722 17.20 42.16 4.27
C LEU A 722 15.72 42.49 4.07
N SER A 723 14.94 42.68 5.16
CA SER A 723 13.53 43.08 5.07
C SER A 723 13.30 44.57 4.78
N VAL A 724 14.32 45.42 4.99
CA VAL A 724 14.19 46.89 4.92
C VAL A 724 14.95 47.47 3.73
N GLN A 725 16.06 46.85 3.31
CA GLN A 725 16.89 47.32 2.21
C GLN A 725 16.90 46.28 1.06
N GLU A 726 16.35 46.66 -0.09
CA GLU A 726 16.24 45.82 -1.30
C GLU A 726 17.59 45.33 -1.88
N ASN A 727 18.70 45.86 -1.38
CA ASN A 727 20.07 45.48 -1.77
C ASN A 727 21.04 45.60 -0.58
N PHE A 728 20.82 44.86 0.50
CA PHE A 728 21.78 44.82 1.59
C PHE A 728 23.13 44.27 1.09
N ALA A 729 24.10 45.16 0.97
CA ALA A 729 25.49 44.83 0.67
C ALA A 729 26.34 45.17 1.90
N PHE A 730 27.38 44.37 2.16
CA PHE A 730 28.34 44.76 3.20
C PHE A 730 28.97 46.10 2.80
N PRO A 731 29.05 47.12 3.69
CA PRO A 731 29.54 48.46 3.34
C PRO A 731 30.95 48.44 2.73
N TRP A 732 31.78 47.50 3.18
CA TRP A 732 33.15 47.30 2.68
C TRP A 732 33.25 46.56 1.33
N MET A 733 32.15 46.03 0.80
CA MET A 733 32.17 45.10 -0.35
C MET A 733 32.65 45.76 -1.65
N CYS A 734 32.11 46.92 -2.00
CA CYS A 734 32.45 47.61 -3.25
C CYS A 734 33.94 47.96 -3.30
N SER A 735 34.46 48.59 -2.25
CA SER A 735 35.86 48.99 -2.17
C SER A 735 36.83 47.80 -2.12
N ILE A 736 36.43 46.67 -1.52
CA ILE A 736 37.25 45.44 -1.55
C ILE A 736 37.27 44.86 -2.97
N LEU A 737 36.13 44.80 -3.67
CA LEU A 737 36.06 44.28 -5.03
C LEU A 737 36.83 45.14 -6.03
N GLU A 738 36.77 46.47 -5.91
CA GLU A 738 37.59 47.40 -6.71
C GLU A 738 39.08 47.18 -6.46
N LYS A 739 39.50 47.09 -5.19
CA LYS A 739 40.91 46.85 -4.84
C LYS A 739 41.39 45.44 -5.21
N LEU A 740 40.48 44.50 -5.48
CA LEU A 740 40.78 43.13 -5.91
C LEU A 740 40.53 42.88 -7.40
N SER A 741 40.16 43.88 -8.20
CA SER A 741 39.84 43.73 -9.63
C SER A 741 40.97 43.08 -10.44
N ASP A 742 42.22 43.44 -10.10
CA ASP A 742 43.42 43.01 -10.82
C ASP A 742 44.04 41.73 -10.21
N TYR A 743 43.37 41.11 -9.23
CA TYR A 743 43.84 39.88 -8.61
C TYR A 743 43.29 38.69 -9.40
N SER A 744 44.15 37.99 -10.14
CA SER A 744 43.79 36.84 -10.97
C SER A 744 43.50 35.58 -10.14
N ALA A 745 42.42 35.61 -9.37
CA ALA A 745 41.92 34.46 -8.61
C ALA A 745 40.63 33.92 -9.24
N THR A 746 40.39 32.62 -9.05
CA THR A 746 39.08 32.04 -9.37
C THR A 746 38.01 32.65 -8.45
N ASN A 747 36.77 32.76 -8.93
CA ASN A 747 35.65 33.32 -8.15
C ASN A 747 35.44 32.59 -6.81
N ASP A 748 35.74 31.29 -6.72
CA ASP A 748 35.65 30.51 -5.48
C ASP A 748 36.70 30.90 -4.43
N VAL A 749 37.92 31.21 -4.89
CA VAL A 749 38.99 31.70 -4.02
C VAL A 749 38.66 33.12 -3.57
N LEU A 750 38.16 33.95 -4.48
CA LEU A 750 37.73 35.31 -4.19
C LEU A 750 36.58 35.32 -3.17
N LEU A 751 35.57 34.44 -3.31
CA LEU A 751 34.47 34.30 -2.36
C LEU A 751 34.96 33.90 -0.95
N GLN A 752 35.91 32.98 -0.85
CA GLN A 752 36.50 32.58 0.44
C GLN A 752 37.26 33.73 1.11
N VAL A 753 38.06 34.47 0.33
CA VAL A 753 38.81 35.64 0.82
C VAL A 753 37.86 36.74 1.28
N ILE A 754 36.84 37.07 0.50
CA ILE A 754 35.86 38.09 0.85
C ILE A 754 35.01 37.66 2.05
N SER A 755 34.65 36.39 2.16
CA SER A 755 33.93 35.86 3.33
C SER A 755 34.77 35.95 4.61
N TYR A 756 36.07 35.68 4.51
CA TYR A 756 37.02 35.87 5.60
C TYR A 756 37.15 37.34 6.01
N LEU A 757 37.30 38.25 5.04
CA LEU A 757 37.34 39.70 5.28
C LEU A 757 36.03 40.21 5.91
N SER A 758 34.89 39.67 5.49
CA SER A 758 33.59 40.04 6.03
C SER A 758 33.39 39.56 7.46
N CYS A 759 33.94 38.40 7.86
CA CYS A 759 34.01 38.01 9.28
C CYS A 759 34.79 39.03 10.11
N ILE A 760 35.91 39.57 9.59
CA ILE A 760 36.71 40.60 10.27
C ILE A 760 35.89 41.89 10.40
N GLY A 761 35.24 42.33 9.33
CA GLY A 761 34.36 43.50 9.34
C GLY A 761 33.21 43.37 10.34
N LEU A 762 32.57 42.20 10.40
CA LEU A 762 31.53 41.90 11.38
C LEU A 762 32.06 41.96 12.82
N LEU A 763 33.23 41.39 13.09
CA LEU A 763 33.86 41.45 14.41
C LEU A 763 34.22 42.89 14.81
N GLN A 764 34.65 43.74 13.87
CA GLN A 764 34.91 45.16 14.11
C GLN A 764 33.63 45.94 14.43
N ASN A 765 32.49 45.52 13.90
CA ASN A 765 31.16 46.05 14.21
C ASN A 765 30.52 45.40 15.45
N ARG A 766 31.26 44.57 16.22
CA ARG A 766 30.77 43.84 17.40
C ARG A 766 29.64 42.84 17.10
N TRP A 767 29.59 42.31 15.88
CA TRP A 767 28.69 41.21 15.52
C TRP A 767 29.30 39.86 15.96
N TYR A 768 28.43 38.90 16.25
CA TYR A 768 28.84 37.55 16.64
C TYR A 768 29.43 36.80 15.45
N VAL A 769 30.64 36.25 15.62
CA VAL A 769 31.26 35.28 14.70
C VAL A 769 31.79 34.09 15.51
N HIS A 770 31.43 32.86 15.11
CA HIS A 770 31.78 31.64 15.84
C HIS A 770 33.28 31.35 15.78
N TYR A 771 33.97 31.57 16.91
CA TYR A 771 35.43 31.52 17.03
C TYR A 771 36.08 30.24 16.46
N CYS A 772 35.66 29.05 16.88
CA CYS A 772 36.33 27.80 16.46
C CYS A 772 36.22 27.53 14.95
N LYS A 773 35.14 27.98 14.31
CA LYS A 773 34.90 27.81 12.88
C LYS A 773 35.65 28.85 12.07
N PHE A 774 35.68 30.09 12.57
CA PHE A 774 36.47 31.16 11.97
C PHE A 774 37.97 30.87 12.03
N SER A 775 38.46 30.28 13.13
CA SER A 775 39.84 29.78 13.25
C SER A 775 40.19 28.76 12.15
N LYS A 776 39.29 27.81 11.87
CA LYS A 776 39.49 26.83 10.78
C LYS A 776 39.52 27.49 9.41
N LEU A 777 38.63 28.45 9.15
CA LEU A 777 38.61 29.20 7.90
C LEU A 777 39.90 30.04 7.71
N HIS A 778 40.33 30.73 8.76
CA HIS A 778 41.58 31.51 8.77
C HIS A 778 42.79 30.64 8.45
N ASN A 779 42.93 29.50 9.14
CA ASN A 779 44.02 28.56 8.90
C ASN A 779 43.97 28.02 7.46
N LYS A 780 42.78 27.67 6.96
CA LYS A 780 42.60 27.20 5.57
C LYS A 780 43.03 28.25 4.55
N ILE A 781 42.69 29.52 4.73
CA ILE A 781 43.04 30.58 3.77
C ILE A 781 44.55 30.85 3.78
N ILE A 782 45.17 30.90 4.96
CA ILE A 782 46.61 31.14 5.09
C ILE A 782 47.42 29.97 4.49
N THR A 783 46.97 28.73 4.65
CA THR A 783 47.64 27.58 4.04
C THR A 783 47.41 27.47 2.54
N THR A 784 46.21 27.83 2.06
CA THR A 784 45.85 27.71 0.64
C THR A 784 46.45 28.83 -0.21
N ILE A 785 46.61 30.05 0.34
CA ILE A 785 47.10 31.21 -0.41
C ILE A 785 48.32 31.80 0.31
N PRO A 786 49.54 31.44 -0.12
CA PRO A 786 50.77 31.96 0.48
C PRO A 786 50.82 33.50 0.44
N LYS A 787 51.19 34.13 1.56
CA LYS A 787 51.35 35.60 1.70
C LYS A 787 50.09 36.44 1.48
N ILE A 788 48.89 35.84 1.55
CA ILE A 788 47.61 36.56 1.36
C ILE A 788 47.48 37.81 2.25
N GLU A 789 47.94 37.77 3.49
CA GLU A 789 47.89 38.92 4.41
C GLU A 789 48.74 40.09 3.91
N SER A 790 49.93 39.81 3.37
CA SER A 790 50.82 40.84 2.80
C SER A 790 50.22 41.46 1.54
N VAL A 791 49.52 40.67 0.72
CA VAL A 791 48.84 41.14 -0.49
C VAL A 791 47.63 42.01 -0.13
N LEU A 792 46.84 41.60 0.86
CA LEU A 792 45.71 42.38 1.34
C LEU A 792 46.14 43.67 2.06
N GLN A 793 47.31 43.68 2.70
CA GLN A 793 47.90 44.89 3.29
C GLN A 793 48.47 45.86 2.25
N SER A 794 49.16 45.35 1.22
CA SER A 794 49.71 46.21 0.15
C SER A 794 48.61 46.88 -0.69
N ARG A 795 47.42 46.27 -0.74
CA ARG A 795 46.23 46.81 -1.40
C ARG A 795 45.35 47.66 -0.47
N GLU A 796 45.81 47.97 0.74
CA GLU A 796 45.03 48.74 1.73
C GLU A 796 43.63 48.15 2.02
N ILE A 797 43.51 46.83 2.06
CA ILE A 797 42.29 46.11 2.47
C ILE A 797 42.41 45.71 3.94
N LEU A 798 43.58 45.17 4.33
CA LEU A 798 43.94 44.94 5.73
C LEU A 798 44.90 46.03 6.21
N SER A 799 44.72 46.45 7.45
CA SER A 799 45.63 47.36 8.14
C SER A 799 46.84 46.62 8.72
N ARG A 800 47.82 47.40 9.19
CA ARG A 800 48.94 46.88 10.00
C ARG A 800 48.55 46.64 11.48
N PHE A 801 47.34 47.03 11.87
CA PHE A 801 46.87 46.96 13.25
C PHE A 801 46.07 45.68 13.51
N ARG A 802 46.30 45.05 14.67
CA ARG A 802 45.63 43.79 15.06
C ARG A 802 44.24 44.02 15.62
N LEU A 803 43.36 43.04 15.41
CA LEU A 803 42.03 43.01 16.02
C LEU A 803 42.15 42.60 17.50
N ASN A 804 41.95 43.54 18.43
CA ASN A 804 42.21 43.32 19.85
C ASN A 804 41.22 42.36 20.53
N SER A 805 40.07 42.09 19.90
CA SER A 805 38.97 41.30 20.45
C SER A 805 39.16 39.78 20.35
N ILE A 806 40.28 39.29 19.78
CA ILE A 806 40.54 37.85 19.61
C ILE A 806 41.96 37.50 20.09
N HIS A 807 42.07 36.97 21.32
CA HIS A 807 43.37 36.76 21.98
C HIS A 807 44.22 35.59 21.43
N ARG A 808 43.64 34.68 20.64
CA ARG A 808 44.28 33.41 20.22
C ARG A 808 44.48 33.25 18.70
N LEU A 809 44.09 34.23 17.90
CA LEU A 809 44.32 34.25 16.44
C LEU A 809 45.02 35.55 16.03
N HIS A 810 46.04 35.45 15.19
CA HIS A 810 46.73 36.62 14.65
C HIS A 810 45.96 37.16 13.44
N ILE A 811 45.07 38.12 13.68
CA ILE A 811 44.20 38.69 12.64
C ILE A 811 44.32 40.22 12.61
N PHE A 812 44.49 40.76 11.41
CA PHE A 812 44.58 42.20 11.16
C PHE A 812 43.19 42.82 10.95
N ARG A 813 43.01 44.09 11.33
CA ARG A 813 41.77 44.84 11.09
C ARG A 813 41.64 45.19 9.62
N LEU A 814 40.42 45.35 9.11
CA LEU A 814 40.17 46.03 7.85
C LEU A 814 40.74 47.46 7.89
N HIS A 815 41.28 47.92 6.76
CA HIS A 815 41.92 49.23 6.63
C HIS A 815 40.90 50.37 6.81
N SER A 816 41.34 51.51 7.34
CA SER A 816 40.47 52.67 7.63
C SER A 816 39.92 53.38 6.39
N SER A 817 40.44 53.06 5.19
CA SER A 817 39.91 53.57 3.92
C SER A 817 38.68 52.81 3.40
N LEU A 818 38.23 51.76 4.11
CA LEU A 818 36.99 51.06 3.82
C LEU A 818 35.84 51.63 4.65
N GLU A 819 34.62 51.66 4.10
CA GLU A 819 33.42 51.98 4.87
C GLU A 819 33.10 50.80 5.80
N LEU A 820 33.14 51.04 7.12
CA LEU A 820 33.03 49.98 8.12
C LEU A 820 31.70 50.00 8.88
N SER A 821 30.94 51.10 8.88
CA SER A 821 29.70 51.20 9.67
C SER A 821 28.57 50.49 8.95
N ILE A 822 27.96 49.50 9.61
CA ILE A 822 26.72 48.88 9.13
C ILE A 822 25.58 49.88 9.44
N PRO A 823 24.78 50.33 8.45
CA PRO A 823 23.68 51.27 8.69
C PRO A 823 22.68 50.68 9.67
N GLU A 824 22.10 51.46 10.59
CA GLU A 824 21.04 51.00 11.51
C GLU A 824 19.69 50.87 10.78
N PRO A 825 18.85 49.86 11.08
CA PRO A 825 17.57 49.70 10.41
C PRO A 825 16.64 50.83 10.87
N VAL A 826 16.08 51.57 9.92
CA VAL A 826 15.11 52.63 10.22
C VAL A 826 13.86 51.99 10.79
N THR A 827 13.68 52.08 12.10
CA THR A 827 12.42 51.71 12.77
C THR A 827 11.33 52.64 12.26
N LYS A 828 10.39 52.10 11.48
CA LYS A 828 9.14 52.81 11.18
C LYS A 828 8.47 53.11 12.52
N VAL A 829 8.43 54.38 12.89
CA VAL A 829 7.66 54.89 14.02
C VAL A 829 6.21 54.50 13.78
N SER A 830 5.75 53.50 14.51
CA SER A 830 4.35 53.11 14.58
C SER A 830 3.61 54.12 15.45
N THR A 831 3.00 55.12 14.82
CA THR A 831 1.87 55.84 15.39
C THR A 831 0.58 55.17 14.94
N VAL A 832 -0.12 54.55 15.89
CA VAL A 832 -1.56 54.70 16.18
C VAL A 832 -2.05 53.52 17.05
N SER A 833 -2.43 53.89 18.27
CA SER A 833 -3.39 53.32 19.22
C SER A 833 -3.37 51.82 19.59
N SER A 834 -2.86 51.58 20.79
CA SER A 834 -3.55 51.00 21.96
C SER A 834 -4.87 50.22 21.77
N GLU A 835 -4.90 49.12 22.53
CA GLU A 835 -6.02 48.36 23.11
C GLU A 835 -6.32 46.98 22.50
N ASP A 836 -6.35 46.01 23.42
CA ASP A 836 -6.72 44.59 23.32
C ASP A 836 -5.69 43.60 22.73
N ASP A 837 -4.86 43.05 23.62
CA ASP A 837 -4.83 41.59 23.85
C ASP A 837 -3.90 41.26 25.04
N LEU A 838 -4.45 41.39 26.24
CA LEU A 838 -4.09 40.53 27.37
C LEU A 838 -5.03 39.33 27.30
N THR A 839 -4.52 38.12 27.03
CA THR A 839 -4.82 36.89 27.80
C THR A 839 -4.19 35.64 27.18
N ASP A 840 -3.66 34.83 28.09
CA ASP A 840 -3.55 33.37 28.06
C ASP A 840 -2.48 32.71 27.20
N ASP A 841 -1.24 32.92 27.63
CA ASP A 841 -0.18 31.90 27.58
C ASP A 841 -0.06 31.26 28.98
N ASP A 842 -1.02 30.42 29.37
CA ASP A 842 -0.87 29.45 30.47
C ASP A 842 -2.02 28.43 30.48
N ASN A 843 -1.85 27.35 29.72
CA ASN A 843 -2.44 26.04 30.06
C ASN A 843 -1.66 24.92 29.34
N ARG A 844 -0.42 24.71 29.79
CA ARG A 844 0.26 23.42 29.66
C ARG A 844 -0.34 22.47 30.68
N ILE A 845 -1.34 21.69 30.25
CA ILE A 845 -1.67 20.41 30.91
C ILE A 845 -1.13 19.29 30.04
N SER A 846 -0.09 18.67 30.57
CA SER A 846 0.40 17.32 30.31
C SER A 846 -0.73 16.30 30.19
N THR A 847 -0.68 15.46 29.14
CA THR A 847 -1.13 14.07 29.24
C THR A 847 -0.27 13.19 28.33
N GLU A 848 0.42 12.26 28.98
CA GLU A 848 1.12 11.15 28.34
C GLU A 848 0.13 10.08 27.84
N ASN A 849 0.65 9.27 26.91
CA ASN A 849 0.30 7.88 26.59
C ASN A 849 -1.00 7.62 25.79
N LYS A 850 -0.85 7.12 24.55
CA LYS A 850 -0.95 5.67 24.24
C LYS A 850 -0.86 5.41 22.73
N ASP A 851 -0.32 4.23 22.44
CA ASP A 851 -0.25 3.54 21.16
C ASP A 851 -1.54 3.61 20.33
N ASP A 852 -1.40 3.64 19.01
CA ASP A 852 -2.24 2.82 18.13
C ASP A 852 -1.46 2.43 16.86
N SER A 853 -1.15 1.14 16.83
CA SER A 853 -0.73 0.31 15.70
C SER A 853 -1.89 0.02 14.75
N ASP A 854 -1.57 -0.06 13.45
CA ASP A 854 -2.24 -0.79 12.36
C ASP A 854 -3.78 -0.92 12.34
N ASP A 855 -4.41 -0.46 11.25
CA ASP A 855 -5.41 -1.32 10.58
C ASP A 855 -5.61 -0.94 9.10
N SER A 856 -5.04 -1.78 8.22
CA SER A 856 -5.43 -1.88 6.82
C SER A 856 -6.63 -2.84 6.73
N SER A 857 -7.85 -2.30 6.62
CA SER A 857 -9.01 -3.08 6.18
C SER A 857 -9.99 -2.22 5.38
N THR A 858 -9.80 -2.18 4.07
CA THR A 858 -10.81 -1.72 3.12
C THR A 858 -11.49 -2.94 2.48
N GLU A 859 -12.60 -3.37 3.08
CA GLU A 859 -13.64 -4.15 2.38
C GLU A 859 -14.91 -3.30 2.31
N GLU A 860 -15.22 -2.75 1.14
CA GLU A 860 -16.60 -2.39 0.77
C GLU A 860 -17.20 -3.53 -0.09
N PRO A 861 -18.50 -3.84 0.09
CA PRO A 861 -19.11 -5.09 -0.39
C PRO A 861 -19.36 -5.10 -1.91
N PRO A 862 -19.46 -6.28 -2.55
CA PRO A 862 -19.83 -6.38 -3.96
C PRO A 862 -21.30 -5.96 -4.15
N LYS A 863 -21.56 -5.09 -5.12
CA LYS A 863 -22.89 -4.78 -5.61
C LYS A 863 -23.34 -5.88 -6.57
N ILE A 864 -24.49 -6.44 -6.25
CA ILE A 864 -25.31 -7.35 -7.07
C ILE A 864 -25.73 -6.62 -8.34
N GLU A 865 -25.62 -7.29 -9.49
CA GLU A 865 -26.23 -6.86 -10.75
C GLU A 865 -27.74 -6.78 -10.57
N HIS A 866 -28.30 -5.59 -10.82
CA HIS A 866 -29.71 -5.46 -11.14
C HIS A 866 -29.83 -5.10 -12.62
N GLU A 867 -30.68 -5.89 -13.27
CA GLU A 867 -31.32 -5.73 -14.56
C GLU A 867 -31.61 -4.27 -14.94
N ASN A 868 -31.74 -4.02 -16.24
CA ASN A 868 -32.06 -2.74 -16.88
C ASN A 868 -33.06 -1.87 -16.11
N ILE A 869 -32.57 -1.06 -15.18
CA ILE A 869 -33.26 0.10 -14.64
C ILE A 869 -32.73 1.29 -15.41
N THR A 870 -33.58 1.93 -16.20
CA THR A 870 -33.35 3.32 -16.65
C THR A 870 -32.85 4.13 -15.46
N LYS A 871 -31.58 4.55 -15.48
CA LYS A 871 -30.97 5.38 -14.43
C LYS A 871 -31.88 6.57 -14.16
N GLU A 872 -32.59 6.56 -13.03
CA GLU A 872 -33.15 7.80 -12.50
C GLU A 872 -31.97 8.74 -12.20
N GLU A 873 -32.08 9.99 -12.65
CA GLU A 873 -31.09 11.03 -12.40
C GLU A 873 -30.79 11.14 -10.90
N ARG A 874 -29.49 11.22 -10.57
CA ARG A 874 -29.00 11.29 -9.19
C ARG A 874 -29.71 12.41 -8.42
N ARG A 875 -30.56 12.05 -7.45
CA ARG A 875 -31.35 13.00 -6.64
C ARG A 875 -30.56 13.77 -5.57
N HIS A 876 -29.27 13.46 -5.35
CA HIS A 876 -28.45 14.13 -4.33
C HIS A 876 -27.07 14.52 -4.89
N LEU A 877 -26.65 15.76 -4.65
CA LEU A 877 -25.31 16.25 -4.96
C LEU A 877 -24.30 15.77 -3.89
N PRO A 878 -23.11 15.28 -4.27
CA PRO A 878 -22.08 14.83 -3.33
C PRO A 878 -21.66 15.93 -2.33
N ALA A 879 -21.41 15.55 -1.08
CA ALA A 879 -20.85 16.47 -0.09
C ALA A 879 -19.45 16.92 -0.53
N GLY A 880 -19.21 18.23 -0.58
CA GLY A 880 -17.91 18.82 -0.96
C GLY A 880 -17.84 19.41 -2.36
N LEU A 881 -18.89 19.29 -3.19
CA LEU A 881 -18.92 19.98 -4.48
C LEU A 881 -19.18 21.49 -4.30
N THR A 882 -18.18 22.31 -4.64
CA THR A 882 -18.21 23.79 -4.60
C THR A 882 -18.86 24.41 -5.85
N MET A 883 -19.88 23.76 -6.43
CA MET A 883 -20.64 24.34 -7.54
C MET A 883 -21.52 25.50 -7.06
N LYS A 884 -21.68 26.53 -7.90
CA LYS A 884 -22.60 27.66 -7.62
C LYS A 884 -24.04 27.12 -7.48
N TRP A 885 -24.82 27.76 -6.61
CA TRP A 885 -26.25 27.46 -6.46
C TRP A 885 -27.00 27.97 -7.70
N SER A 886 -27.77 27.09 -8.35
CA SER A 886 -28.60 27.45 -9.50
C SER A 886 -29.81 28.29 -9.08
N SER A 887 -30.39 29.03 -10.03
CA SER A 887 -31.57 29.86 -9.78
C SER A 887 -32.74 29.05 -9.22
N ASN A 888 -32.97 27.84 -9.73
CA ASN A 888 -34.05 26.97 -9.26
C ASN A 888 -33.82 26.47 -7.83
N GLU A 889 -32.56 26.24 -7.41
CA GLU A 889 -32.24 25.87 -6.03
C GLU A 889 -32.42 27.06 -5.07
N ILE A 890 -32.12 28.27 -5.54
CA ILE A 890 -32.33 29.50 -4.76
C ILE A 890 -33.83 29.76 -4.58
N GLU A 891 -34.66 29.56 -5.60
CA GLU A 891 -36.12 29.67 -5.48
C GLU A 891 -36.70 28.69 -4.45
N ILE A 892 -36.20 27.45 -4.42
CA ILE A 892 -36.61 26.47 -3.41
C ILE A 892 -36.18 26.96 -2.02
N LEU A 893 -34.95 27.44 -1.86
CA LEU A 893 -34.49 28.00 -0.58
C LEU A 893 -35.34 29.19 -0.14
N ASP A 894 -35.69 30.09 -1.06
CA ASP A 894 -36.54 31.24 -0.78
C ASP A 894 -37.95 30.83 -0.34
N PHE A 895 -38.51 29.80 -0.98
CA PHE A 895 -39.76 29.17 -0.54
C PHE A 895 -39.63 28.59 0.87
N ILE A 896 -38.57 27.82 1.17
CA ILE A 896 -38.37 27.25 2.51
C ILE A 896 -38.17 28.33 3.57
N ILE A 897 -37.44 29.40 3.25
CA ILE A 897 -37.27 30.56 4.14
C ILE A 897 -38.61 31.25 4.42
N SER A 898 -39.48 31.39 3.41
CA SER A 898 -40.80 32.00 3.56
C SER A 898 -41.73 31.23 4.51
N LEU A 899 -41.51 29.92 4.70
CA LEU A 899 -42.29 29.07 5.59
C LEU A 899 -41.96 29.28 7.09
N LYS A 900 -40.93 30.08 7.42
CA LYS A 900 -40.52 30.41 8.81
C LYS A 900 -40.42 29.19 9.74
N ILE A 901 -39.84 28.10 9.24
CA ILE A 901 -39.67 26.85 10.01
C ILE A 901 -38.63 27.07 11.12
N GLN A 902 -38.99 26.81 12.38
CA GLN A 902 -38.15 27.08 13.55
C GLN A 902 -36.92 26.17 13.66
N SER A 903 -37.02 24.94 13.17
CA SER A 903 -35.95 23.93 13.24
C SER A 903 -35.23 23.81 11.90
N GLU A 904 -33.91 24.02 11.91
CA GLU A 904 -33.06 23.89 10.72
C GLU A 904 -33.11 22.49 10.10
N LYS A 905 -33.28 21.46 10.95
CA LYS A 905 -33.38 20.07 10.51
C LYS A 905 -34.69 19.83 9.77
N ASP A 906 -35.78 20.44 10.22
CA ASP A 906 -37.09 20.34 9.58
C ASP A 906 -37.16 21.18 8.30
N ALA A 907 -36.52 22.36 8.30
CA ALA A 907 -36.35 23.17 7.09
C ALA A 907 -35.58 22.40 6.01
N TYR A 908 -34.54 21.66 6.40
CA TYR A 908 -33.78 20.81 5.48
C TYR A 908 -34.59 19.61 4.97
N MET A 909 -35.37 18.95 5.82
CA MET A 909 -36.25 17.86 5.38
C MET A 909 -37.29 18.37 4.38
N ARG A 910 -37.81 19.58 4.59
CA ARG A 910 -38.74 20.23 3.66
C ARG A 910 -38.08 20.67 2.36
N TYR A 911 -36.84 21.17 2.43
CA TYR A 911 -36.00 21.43 1.25
C TYR A 911 -35.80 20.18 0.42
N LYS A 912 -35.40 19.06 1.04
CA LYS A 912 -35.24 17.76 0.36
C LYS A 912 -36.51 17.28 -0.32
N ALA A 913 -37.65 17.36 0.37
CA ALA A 913 -38.94 16.98 -0.20
C ALA A 913 -39.31 17.84 -1.41
N THR A 914 -38.99 19.14 -1.37
CA THR A 914 -39.29 20.09 -2.46
C THR A 914 -38.35 19.91 -3.66
N CYS A 915 -37.07 19.63 -3.41
CA CYS A 915 -36.14 19.24 -4.47
C CYS A 915 -36.57 17.94 -5.13
N THR A 916 -37.00 16.95 -4.34
CA THR A 916 -37.50 15.67 -4.85
C THR A 916 -38.76 15.85 -5.71
N SER A 917 -39.73 16.67 -5.27
CA SER A 917 -40.96 16.91 -6.05
C SER A 917 -40.70 17.69 -7.33
N ARG A 918 -39.72 18.59 -7.34
CA ARG A 918 -39.31 19.37 -8.52
C ARG A 918 -38.25 18.68 -9.40
N ARG A 919 -37.87 17.44 -9.07
CA ARG A 919 -36.80 16.66 -9.73
C ARG A 919 -35.47 17.42 -9.83
N ILE A 920 -35.14 18.19 -8.80
CA ILE A 920 -33.86 18.90 -8.65
C ILE A 920 -33.00 18.13 -7.66
N ALA A 921 -31.70 17.99 -7.95
CA ALA A 921 -30.78 17.34 -7.01
C ALA A 921 -30.60 18.19 -5.75
N ASP A 922 -30.86 17.64 -4.56
CA ASP A 922 -30.64 18.37 -3.31
C ASP A 922 -29.19 18.29 -2.84
N ARG A 923 -28.76 19.32 -2.10
CA ARG A 923 -27.43 19.43 -1.51
C ARG A 923 -27.37 18.86 -0.09
N SER A 924 -26.15 18.57 0.36
CA SER A 924 -25.90 18.12 1.74
C SER A 924 -26.41 19.12 2.79
N PHE A 925 -26.64 18.63 4.01
CA PHE A 925 -27.16 19.44 5.10
C PHE A 925 -26.25 20.63 5.44
N SER A 926 -24.93 20.43 5.41
CA SER A 926 -23.98 21.50 5.69
C SER A 926 -24.01 22.59 4.62
N ALA A 927 -24.10 22.22 3.33
CA ALA A 927 -24.19 23.17 2.23
C ALA A 927 -25.51 23.95 2.29
N PHE A 928 -26.63 23.25 2.50
CA PHE A 928 -27.94 23.85 2.74
C PHE A 928 -27.89 24.85 3.90
N LYS A 929 -27.42 24.44 5.07
CA LYS A 929 -27.35 25.27 6.28
C LYS A 929 -26.58 26.56 6.03
N SER A 930 -25.38 26.47 5.45
CA SER A 930 -24.54 27.64 5.16
C SER A 930 -25.21 28.62 4.20
N LYS A 931 -25.92 28.14 3.15
CA LYS A 931 -26.61 29.02 2.20
C LYS A 931 -27.93 29.58 2.76
N TYR A 932 -28.66 28.76 3.51
CA TYR A 932 -29.92 29.12 4.19
C TYR A 932 -29.72 30.27 5.18
N HIS A 933 -28.70 30.20 6.05
CA HIS A 933 -28.35 31.31 6.95
C HIS A 933 -27.91 32.56 6.20
N ARG A 934 -27.13 32.40 5.13
CA ARG A 934 -26.66 33.55 4.35
C ARG A 934 -27.83 34.31 3.72
N LEU A 935 -28.84 33.60 3.18
CA LEU A 935 -30.03 34.21 2.60
C LEU A 935 -31.00 34.77 3.65
N MET A 936 -31.19 34.08 4.77
CA MET A 936 -31.93 34.60 5.93
C MET A 936 -31.35 35.93 6.43
N ASN A 937 -30.03 35.99 6.63
CA ASN A 937 -29.35 37.19 7.09
C ASN A 937 -29.42 38.32 6.05
N HIS A 938 -29.36 37.99 4.75
CA HIS A 938 -29.47 38.99 3.69
C HIS A 938 -30.87 39.60 3.56
N LYS A 939 -31.93 38.83 3.88
CA LYS A 939 -33.32 39.33 3.91
C LYS A 939 -33.64 40.12 5.18
N ASN A 940 -33.05 39.75 6.32
CA ASN A 940 -33.18 40.54 7.55
C ASN A 940 -32.50 41.92 7.43
N HIS A 941 -31.44 42.05 6.62
CA HIS A 941 -30.81 43.34 6.32
C HIS A 941 -31.56 44.22 5.30
N LEU A 942 -32.59 43.70 4.62
CA LEU A 942 -33.43 44.47 3.69
C LEU A 942 -34.77 44.93 4.31
N LEU A 943 -35.00 44.61 5.59
CA LEU A 943 -36.19 44.99 6.37
C LEU A 943 -35.85 45.95 7.53
N PHE A 944 -34.65 46.55 7.52
CA PHE A 944 -34.22 47.63 8.40
C PHE A 944 -33.84 48.87 7.60
#